data_AF-A0A1T5HTK5-F1
#
_entry.id   AF-A0A1T5HTK5-F1
#
_cell.length_a   1.000
_cell.length_b   1.000
_cell.length_c   1.000
_cell.angle_alpha   90.00
_cell.angle_beta   90.00
_cell.angle_gamma   90.00
#
_symmetry.space_group_name_H-M   'P 1'
#
loop_
_entity.id
_entity.type
_entity.pdbx_description
1 polymer ?
#
loop_
_entity_poly.entity_id
_entity_poly.type
_entity_poly.pdbx_seq_one_letter_code
_entity_poly.pdbx_strand_id
1 'polypeptide(L)'
;MKKNLFTLFLLLLSASALISQNPDFSLVGYGDTTGDNSPRSNNTGRAGIHHTTTGGEGSNPQVVTYTGNDLRDVLRSGDYMGGMIYEIYDADMLAGVLLEFTRHHRNSNYSAPYQPVTFYIKSNLTNTGSTREIRIEDTENVSIIGMINGGEKADFHDLGIRIIRCSNVIVRNLRIYNVRQGASTGTEIAYSNNIWIDRNEYHSEGLLPEIHRDYYDGLLDIKHQSNAITVSWNIFRDHYKGLLLGHSDSPSAAPDNITYHHNLFLNLNTRAPLIRFANVHMFNNVFENIQGSATNCRMGAVVRIENNHYINAGSGTVDSQGNYQQGAVGWWYGSSTGYWHLIDNIFDNSPLDDKVWQNNLSSTSVPYEYAHVLHPAQDIYDLVYQFAGRVQSYEPDEDATLSALYIGDILADGFSPSAFEYSHEVPFGTPSAPTVSAITAQSEAGLSISQATSLPGTATVHVTSANGQESNTYTVQFTMYDPSDDATLAGITIDGEPIEGFSSTNFNYTIDLPFGSPVPVVNATLSWHEAGMAMYEAGSIPGTNSIQVTSADGTESNIYYIIFTQSDPSADATLSEINVNGSLISGFSPSQTNYTINIPDSEASIPQVSAVVNDELASVEINQADDLPGVATVEVTAQDGSKQTYTVTFTVTTNWLIYDASALPGSSSPSFSASDFDNPSFSLVDDTDGCIDDNQLLKLEHTSPSSKGNWRYDFPSGQIAVTIVARVKALPGAFDKVMVIDMQFAGSRERIYINSDNTYWLRHAGAGSVSGPNEQLPNGADINEWNIIRLTKQGHNVNFYLNEHPVPVESVVTGTSTNNNYFRFGDPFGDQTSGALIDWIIWDETGAYAPGEGSPIPSWICSTYGDNVSTVTPDYENQQKVDIYPNPVTNGLVNIALTGFEGNKKIKLLNLSGTVISISETSANSYVLPVNLPTGIYLIQINNADFGVTKRLIVR
;
A
#
# COMPACT_ATOMS: atom_id res chain seq x y z
N MET A 1 13.44 10.96 -22.82
CA MET A 1 12.51 9.82 -22.57
C MET A 1 11.84 9.23 -23.83
N LYS A 2 12.45 9.30 -25.02
CA LYS A 2 11.92 8.72 -26.28
C LYS A 2 12.93 7.79 -26.98
N LYS A 3 13.42 6.76 -26.29
CA LYS A 3 14.28 5.71 -26.89
C LYS A 3 13.82 4.25 -26.68
N ASN A 4 12.66 4.02 -26.07
CA ASN A 4 12.16 2.65 -25.79
C ASN A 4 10.98 2.20 -26.66
N LEU A 5 10.69 2.84 -27.80
CA LEU A 5 9.60 2.40 -28.69
C LEU A 5 10.04 1.47 -29.83
N PHE A 6 11.33 1.35 -30.14
CA PHE A 6 11.80 0.45 -31.21
C PHE A 6 12.10 -0.97 -30.69
N THR A 7 12.48 -1.11 -29.41
CA THR A 7 12.62 -2.40 -28.72
C THR A 7 11.26 -3.10 -28.50
N LEU A 8 10.18 -2.33 -28.42
CA LEU A 8 8.82 -2.84 -28.21
C LEU A 8 8.23 -3.49 -29.47
N PHE A 9 8.72 -3.14 -30.67
CA PHE A 9 8.17 -3.66 -31.93
C PHE A 9 8.80 -4.98 -32.40
N LEU A 10 9.99 -5.35 -31.91
CA LEU A 10 10.62 -6.66 -32.20
C LEU A 10 10.25 -7.78 -31.20
N LEU A 11 9.92 -7.45 -29.94
CA LEU A 11 9.46 -8.43 -28.96
C LEU A 11 8.05 -8.98 -29.24
N LEU A 12 7.26 -8.30 -30.07
CA LEU A 12 5.92 -8.73 -30.48
C LEU A 12 5.92 -9.72 -31.66
N LEU A 13 7.06 -9.95 -32.33
CA LEU A 13 7.17 -10.88 -33.46
C LEU A 13 7.81 -12.23 -33.11
N SER A 14 8.43 -12.37 -31.93
CA SER A 14 8.95 -13.65 -31.40
C SER A 14 7.99 -14.35 -30.42
N ALA A 15 6.93 -13.67 -29.97
CA ALA A 15 5.94 -14.22 -29.03
C ALA A 15 4.99 -15.28 -29.64
N SER A 16 5.12 -15.62 -30.92
CA SER A 16 4.29 -16.64 -31.58
C SER A 16 4.94 -18.02 -31.70
N ALA A 17 6.18 -18.20 -31.24
CA ALA A 17 6.92 -19.47 -31.36
C ALA A 17 7.55 -19.97 -30.04
N LEU A 18 7.36 -19.27 -28.91
CA LEU A 18 7.85 -19.69 -27.58
C LEU A 18 6.76 -20.26 -26.66
N ILE A 19 5.70 -20.82 -27.23
CA ILE A 19 4.72 -21.63 -26.49
C ILE A 19 5.23 -23.08 -26.50
N SER A 20 6.26 -23.40 -25.70
CA SER A 20 6.47 -24.78 -25.17
C SER A 20 7.73 -25.02 -24.30
N GLN A 21 8.52 -24.03 -23.84
CA GLN A 21 9.73 -24.36 -23.06
C GLN A 21 9.96 -23.46 -21.83
N ASN A 22 10.20 -24.13 -20.71
CA ASN A 22 10.42 -23.63 -19.35
C ASN A 22 11.49 -22.53 -19.26
N PRO A 23 11.36 -21.55 -18.36
CA PRO A 23 12.50 -20.78 -17.88
C PRO A 23 13.05 -21.48 -16.61
N ASP A 24 13.90 -22.50 -16.78
CA ASP A 24 14.64 -23.11 -15.65
C ASP A 24 16.12 -22.67 -15.73
N PHE A 25 16.60 -22.04 -14.66
CA PHE A 25 18.02 -21.78 -14.40
C PHE A 25 18.56 -22.91 -13.50
N SER A 26 19.44 -23.81 -13.99
CA SER A 26 20.61 -24.39 -13.26
C SER A 26 21.26 -25.60 -13.97
N LEU A 27 22.62 -25.60 -13.99
CA LEU A 27 23.58 -26.56 -14.59
C LEU A 27 23.70 -27.97 -13.92
N VAL A 28 24.43 -28.89 -14.59
CA VAL A 28 24.34 -30.37 -14.63
C VAL A 28 25.44 -31.26 -14.01
N GLY A 29 25.09 -32.56 -13.80
CA GLY A 29 26.02 -33.70 -13.88
C GLY A 29 25.41 -35.11 -13.70
N TYR A 30 25.77 -36.06 -14.59
CA TYR A 30 25.32 -37.48 -14.65
C TYR A 30 26.49 -38.43 -15.05
N GLY A 31 26.82 -39.48 -14.26
CA GLY A 31 26.79 -40.93 -14.64
C GLY A 31 28.00 -41.70 -15.22
N ASP A 32 28.47 -42.70 -14.45
CA ASP A 32 28.58 -44.18 -14.74
C ASP A 32 29.91 -44.91 -15.13
N THR A 33 29.99 -46.16 -14.63
CA THR A 33 30.71 -47.40 -15.06
C THR A 33 32.03 -47.89 -14.44
N THR A 34 32.11 -49.23 -14.42
CA THR A 34 32.85 -50.22 -13.62
C THR A 34 34.32 -50.50 -13.98
N GLY A 35 35.13 -50.97 -13.01
CA GLY A 35 36.39 -51.69 -13.27
C GLY A 35 37.18 -52.13 -12.02
N ASP A 36 37.27 -53.44 -11.81
CA ASP A 36 38.01 -54.15 -10.74
C ASP A 36 39.55 -54.07 -10.88
N ASN A 37 40.27 -53.88 -9.77
CA ASN A 37 41.55 -54.57 -9.47
C ASN A 37 42.05 -54.24 -8.04
N SER A 38 42.10 -55.23 -7.15
CA SER A 38 42.87 -55.19 -5.89
C SER A 38 44.35 -55.54 -6.10
N PRO A 39 45.30 -55.07 -5.25
CA PRO A 39 45.63 -55.89 -4.06
C PRO A 39 46.08 -55.14 -2.77
N ARG A 40 45.61 -55.71 -1.64
CA ARG A 40 46.27 -55.96 -0.31
C ARG A 40 46.69 -54.81 0.66
N SER A 41 45.87 -54.69 1.70
CA SER A 41 46.15 -54.80 3.17
C SER A 41 47.00 -53.75 3.92
N ASN A 42 46.40 -53.03 4.89
CA ASN A 42 46.34 -53.48 6.30
C ASN A 42 45.45 -52.59 7.20
N ASN A 43 44.73 -53.31 8.06
CA ASN A 43 43.66 -52.95 8.99
C ASN A 43 43.96 -51.85 10.04
N THR A 44 43.13 -50.80 10.11
CA THR A 44 42.45 -50.35 11.36
C THR A 44 41.09 -49.74 10.97
N GLY A 45 40.01 -50.19 11.62
CA GLY A 45 38.63 -49.92 11.21
C GLY A 45 38.20 -48.44 11.30
N ARG A 46 38.14 -47.79 10.15
CA ARG A 46 37.21 -46.71 9.79
C ARG A 46 36.84 -46.93 8.33
N ALA A 47 35.55 -46.94 8.02
CA ALA A 47 35.05 -47.14 6.65
C ALA A 47 35.72 -46.13 5.71
N GLY A 48 36.48 -46.62 4.74
CA GLY A 48 37.14 -45.82 3.73
C GLY A 48 36.07 -45.26 2.79
N ILE A 49 35.96 -43.94 2.74
CA ILE A 49 35.05 -43.23 1.85
C ILE A 49 35.82 -43.00 0.54
N HIS A 50 35.34 -43.60 -0.56
CA HIS A 50 35.87 -43.41 -1.91
C HIS A 50 34.97 -42.40 -2.63
N HIS A 51 35.54 -41.30 -3.12
CA HIS A 51 34.82 -40.18 -3.73
C HIS A 51 35.16 -40.08 -5.23
N THR A 52 34.32 -39.50 -6.06
CA THR A 52 34.70 -39.05 -7.42
C THR A 52 34.41 -37.56 -7.50
N THR A 53 35.38 -36.77 -7.96
CA THR A 53 35.27 -35.32 -8.16
C THR A 53 35.87 -34.97 -9.51
N THR A 54 35.42 -33.93 -10.18
CA THR A 54 36.06 -33.39 -11.38
C THR A 54 36.59 -32.00 -11.07
N GLY A 55 37.90 -31.80 -11.21
CA GLY A 55 38.55 -30.51 -11.01
C GLY A 55 40.05 -30.55 -11.33
N GLY A 56 40.49 -29.71 -12.27
CA GLY A 56 41.91 -29.44 -12.57
C GLY A 56 42.20 -29.10 -14.04
N GLU A 57 43.05 -28.10 -14.27
CA GLU A 57 43.45 -27.57 -15.59
C GLU A 57 44.05 -28.61 -16.54
N GLY A 58 43.71 -28.48 -17.83
CA GLY A 58 44.41 -29.11 -18.95
C GLY A 58 43.63 -30.23 -19.64
N SER A 59 42.99 -29.93 -20.77
CA SER A 59 42.60 -30.85 -21.87
C SER A 59 41.92 -32.21 -21.56
N ASN A 60 41.50 -32.48 -20.33
CA ASN A 60 40.60 -33.57 -19.94
C ASN A 60 40.30 -33.42 -18.43
N PRO A 61 39.03 -33.28 -17.99
CA PRO A 61 38.72 -33.31 -16.56
C PRO A 61 39.09 -34.69 -16.01
N GLN A 62 40.20 -34.76 -15.28
CA GLN A 62 40.54 -35.94 -14.50
C GLN A 62 39.52 -36.07 -13.37
N VAL A 63 38.87 -37.23 -13.25
CA VAL A 63 38.09 -37.60 -12.08
C VAL A 63 39.06 -37.83 -10.93
N VAL A 64 39.16 -36.89 -9.98
CA VAL A 64 39.99 -37.02 -8.79
C VAL A 64 39.14 -37.60 -7.65
N THR A 65 39.66 -38.59 -6.94
CA THR A 65 39.00 -39.19 -5.78
C THR A 65 39.62 -38.63 -4.51
N TYR A 66 38.93 -37.76 -3.75
CA TYR A 66 39.45 -37.28 -2.47
C TYR A 66 38.92 -38.12 -1.32
N THR A 67 39.75 -38.75 -0.49
CA THR A 67 39.29 -39.22 0.83
C THR A 67 39.08 -38.02 1.77
N GLY A 68 38.39 -38.19 2.91
CA GLY A 68 38.14 -37.09 3.86
C GLY A 68 39.40 -36.36 4.39
N ASN A 69 40.59 -36.96 4.30
CA ASN A 69 41.85 -36.26 4.59
C ASN A 69 42.37 -35.46 3.39
N ASP A 70 42.23 -36.02 2.18
CA ASP A 70 42.65 -35.35 0.94
C ASP A 70 41.78 -34.11 0.67
N LEU A 71 40.47 -34.18 0.91
CA LEU A 71 39.56 -33.03 0.79
C LEU A 71 39.97 -31.90 1.73
N ARG A 72 40.36 -32.22 2.96
CA ARG A 72 40.80 -31.21 3.92
C ARG A 72 42.08 -30.53 3.44
N ASP A 73 43.02 -31.27 2.89
CA ASP A 73 44.29 -30.74 2.42
C ASP A 73 44.13 -29.93 1.12
N VAL A 74 43.18 -30.32 0.28
CA VAL A 74 42.70 -29.60 -0.91
C VAL A 74 42.05 -28.26 -0.56
N LEU A 75 41.10 -28.27 0.37
CA LEU A 75 40.47 -27.04 0.86
C LEU A 75 41.51 -26.13 1.56
N ARG A 76 42.60 -26.68 2.11
CA ARG A 76 43.69 -25.92 2.73
C ARG A 76 44.65 -25.29 1.74
N SER A 77 44.98 -25.97 0.65
CA SER A 77 46.04 -25.51 -0.26
C SER A 77 45.58 -24.34 -1.14
N GLY A 78 44.26 -24.17 -1.32
CA GLY A 78 43.70 -23.12 -2.17
C GLY A 78 43.93 -23.34 -3.66
N ASP A 79 44.40 -24.54 -4.05
CA ASP A 79 44.76 -24.88 -5.44
C ASP A 79 43.54 -25.12 -6.36
N TYR A 80 42.35 -24.66 -5.99
CA TYR A 80 41.09 -24.93 -6.70
C TYR A 80 40.43 -23.63 -7.15
N MET A 81 40.51 -23.37 -8.45
CA MET A 81 39.89 -22.23 -9.12
C MET A 81 38.69 -22.74 -9.94
N GLY A 82 37.56 -23.04 -9.28
CA GLY A 82 36.32 -23.49 -9.93
C GLY A 82 35.27 -24.05 -8.96
N GLY A 83 33.99 -24.08 -9.37
CA GLY A 83 32.91 -24.70 -8.58
C GLY A 83 33.07 -26.21 -8.48
N MET A 84 32.70 -26.81 -7.35
CA MET A 84 32.85 -28.24 -7.08
C MET A 84 31.54 -29.01 -7.26
N ILE A 85 31.61 -30.19 -7.88
CA ILE A 85 30.48 -31.11 -8.02
C ILE A 85 30.83 -32.44 -7.34
N TYR A 86 29.92 -32.94 -6.50
CA TYR A 86 30.03 -34.24 -5.82
C TYR A 86 28.85 -35.13 -6.17
N GLU A 87 29.13 -36.33 -6.67
CA GLU A 87 28.14 -37.41 -6.74
C GLU A 87 28.07 -38.12 -5.38
N ILE A 88 26.88 -38.22 -4.81
CA ILE A 88 26.63 -38.70 -3.46
C ILE A 88 25.82 -39.99 -3.51
N TYR A 89 26.32 -41.03 -2.86
CA TYR A 89 25.72 -42.37 -2.85
C TYR A 89 25.29 -42.85 -1.47
N ASP A 90 25.68 -42.17 -0.39
CA ASP A 90 25.24 -42.50 0.97
C ASP A 90 25.23 -41.26 1.88
N ALA A 91 24.55 -41.36 3.02
CA ALA A 91 24.35 -40.25 3.94
C ALA A 91 25.63 -39.86 4.71
N ASP A 92 26.49 -40.83 5.03
CA ASP A 92 27.74 -40.57 5.77
C ASP A 92 28.74 -39.82 4.89
N MET A 93 28.75 -40.09 3.58
CA MET A 93 29.53 -39.36 2.58
C MET A 93 29.11 -37.89 2.52
N LEU A 94 27.81 -37.60 2.35
CA LEU A 94 27.31 -36.23 2.29
C LEU A 94 27.63 -35.45 3.58
N ALA A 95 27.33 -36.04 4.74
CA ALA A 95 27.59 -35.42 6.03
C ALA A 95 29.08 -35.19 6.27
N GLY A 96 29.94 -36.13 5.86
CA GLY A 96 31.40 -36.00 5.97
C GLY A 96 31.95 -34.83 5.15
N VAL A 97 31.49 -34.67 3.91
CA VAL A 97 31.93 -33.58 3.03
C VAL A 97 31.45 -32.22 3.57
N LEU A 98 30.16 -32.09 3.89
CA LEU A 98 29.59 -30.85 4.46
C LEU A 98 30.28 -30.44 5.77
N LEU A 99 30.69 -31.41 6.59
CA LEU A 99 31.44 -31.15 7.83
C LEU A 99 32.82 -30.53 7.56
N GLU A 100 33.52 -30.94 6.50
CA GLU A 100 34.81 -30.32 6.14
C GLU A 100 34.62 -28.89 5.61
N PHE A 101 33.56 -28.62 4.83
CA PHE A 101 33.20 -27.25 4.45
C PHE A 101 32.90 -26.37 5.66
N THR A 102 32.11 -26.86 6.62
CA THR A 102 31.83 -26.18 7.88
C THR A 102 33.12 -25.86 8.66
N ARG A 103 34.05 -26.82 8.73
CA ARG A 103 35.35 -26.65 9.42
C ARG A 103 36.23 -25.62 8.73
N HIS A 104 36.21 -25.61 7.40
CA HIS A 104 36.95 -24.64 6.61
C HIS A 104 36.40 -23.23 6.85
N HIS A 105 35.09 -23.03 6.77
CA HIS A 105 34.48 -21.72 7.00
C HIS A 105 34.72 -21.17 8.41
N ARG A 106 34.71 -22.03 9.44
CA ARG A 106 34.93 -21.60 10.84
C ARG A 106 36.36 -21.22 11.19
N ASN A 107 37.35 -21.61 10.39
CA ASN A 107 38.75 -21.41 10.74
C ASN A 107 39.33 -20.21 9.99
N SER A 108 39.56 -19.12 10.72
CA SER A 108 40.12 -17.86 10.22
C SER A 108 41.51 -17.97 9.57
N ASN A 109 42.18 -19.12 9.69
CA ASN A 109 43.45 -19.39 9.03
C ASN A 109 43.29 -19.81 7.55
N TYR A 110 42.07 -19.98 7.07
CA TYR A 110 41.78 -20.29 5.67
C TYR A 110 41.25 -19.04 4.95
N SER A 111 41.83 -18.71 3.79
CA SER A 111 41.47 -17.52 3.01
C SER A 111 40.30 -17.78 2.06
N ALA A 112 39.34 -16.85 2.02
CA ALA A 112 38.28 -16.75 1.01
C ALA A 112 38.88 -16.60 -0.41
N PRO A 113 38.16 -17.02 -1.50
CA PRO A 113 36.71 -17.19 -1.60
C PRO A 113 36.18 -18.63 -1.44
N TYR A 114 34.99 -18.76 -0.83
CA TYR A 114 34.24 -20.02 -0.75
C TYR A 114 33.56 -20.31 -2.09
N GLN A 115 34.20 -21.17 -2.89
CA GLN A 115 33.69 -21.57 -4.22
C GLN A 115 32.33 -22.28 -4.10
N PRO A 116 31.41 -22.09 -5.07
CA PRO A 116 30.14 -22.81 -5.09
C PRO A 116 30.33 -24.33 -5.12
N VAL A 117 29.48 -25.05 -4.38
CA VAL A 117 29.48 -26.52 -4.34
C VAL A 117 28.10 -27.08 -4.65
N THR A 118 28.06 -28.11 -5.50
CA THR A 118 26.86 -28.84 -5.88
C THR A 118 26.99 -30.31 -5.50
N PHE A 119 25.97 -30.83 -4.82
CA PHE A 119 25.84 -32.22 -4.43
C PHE A 119 24.73 -32.87 -5.26
N TYR A 120 25.12 -33.77 -6.15
CA TYR A 120 24.18 -34.62 -6.88
C TYR A 120 23.93 -35.90 -6.11
N ILE A 121 22.70 -36.06 -5.63
CA ILE A 121 22.30 -37.25 -4.90
C ILE A 121 21.92 -38.32 -5.92
N LYS A 122 22.69 -39.40 -5.97
CA LYS A 122 22.58 -40.47 -6.99
C LYS A 122 21.99 -41.76 -6.43
N SER A 123 21.53 -41.78 -5.17
CA SER A 123 20.94 -42.94 -4.50
C SER A 123 19.94 -42.53 -3.42
N ASN A 124 19.34 -43.53 -2.76
CA ASN A 124 18.50 -43.32 -1.59
C ASN A 124 19.36 -43.21 -0.33
N LEU A 125 19.27 -42.05 0.32
CA LEU A 125 19.93 -41.76 1.59
C LEU A 125 19.00 -42.08 2.76
N THR A 126 19.54 -42.78 3.75
CA THR A 126 18.82 -43.13 4.98
C THR A 126 19.67 -42.81 6.19
N ASN A 127 19.02 -42.65 7.33
CA ASN A 127 19.71 -42.57 8.62
C ASN A 127 20.53 -43.84 8.88
N THR A 128 21.85 -43.68 9.11
CA THR A 128 22.81 -44.77 9.33
C THR A 128 23.10 -45.02 10.82
N GLY A 129 22.49 -44.23 11.71
CA GLY A 129 22.84 -44.14 13.13
C GLY A 129 24.05 -43.25 13.39
N SER A 130 25.07 -43.28 12.52
CA SER A 130 26.22 -42.35 12.53
C SER A 130 25.80 -40.98 12.01
N THR A 131 25.07 -40.96 10.89
CA THR A 131 24.45 -39.77 10.31
C THR A 131 22.95 -39.85 10.50
N ARG A 132 22.42 -39.00 11.37
CA ARG A 132 20.99 -38.94 11.72
C ARG A 132 20.26 -37.77 11.06
N GLU A 133 21.01 -36.85 10.47
CA GLU A 133 20.54 -35.67 9.74
C GLU A 133 21.66 -35.16 8.83
N ILE A 134 21.29 -34.47 7.76
CA ILE A 134 22.22 -33.75 6.90
C ILE A 134 22.28 -32.30 7.37
N ARG A 135 23.45 -31.86 7.84
CA ARG A 135 23.66 -30.47 8.29
C ARG A 135 24.44 -29.68 7.25
N ILE A 136 23.82 -28.60 6.78
CA ILE A 136 24.47 -27.50 6.08
C ILE A 136 24.58 -26.38 7.12
N GLU A 137 25.79 -26.12 7.62
CA GLU A 137 25.99 -25.24 8.76
C GLU A 137 27.20 -24.32 8.53
N ASP A 138 27.05 -23.02 8.81
CA ASP A 138 28.11 -22.00 8.66
C ASP A 138 28.81 -22.08 7.30
N THR A 139 28.04 -22.01 6.22
CA THR A 139 28.58 -22.07 4.85
C THR A 139 27.65 -21.34 3.88
N GLU A 140 28.14 -21.07 2.68
CA GLU A 140 27.40 -20.42 1.60
C GLU A 140 27.59 -21.14 0.26
N ASN A 141 26.74 -20.82 -0.72
CA ASN A 141 26.82 -21.29 -2.10
C ASN A 141 26.72 -22.82 -2.24
N VAL A 142 25.73 -23.44 -1.58
CA VAL A 142 25.54 -24.90 -1.58
C VAL A 142 24.28 -25.28 -2.34
N SER A 143 24.40 -26.19 -3.30
CA SER A 143 23.26 -26.83 -3.96
C SER A 143 23.21 -28.31 -3.60
N ILE A 144 22.04 -28.81 -3.17
CA ILE A 144 21.75 -30.25 -3.05
C ILE A 144 20.62 -30.58 -4.02
N ILE A 145 20.93 -31.41 -5.02
CA ILE A 145 20.04 -31.69 -6.13
C ILE A 145 19.88 -33.21 -6.27
N GLY A 146 18.64 -33.67 -6.19
CA GLY A 146 18.30 -35.07 -6.45
C GLY A 146 18.45 -35.41 -7.94
N MET A 147 19.08 -36.54 -8.23
CA MET A 147 19.24 -37.05 -9.59
C MET A 147 18.45 -38.33 -9.80
N ILE A 148 18.20 -38.63 -11.07
CA ILE A 148 17.76 -39.95 -11.52
C ILE A 148 19.02 -40.78 -11.78
N ASN A 149 19.05 -42.01 -11.29
CA ASN A 149 20.17 -42.93 -11.51
C ASN A 149 19.63 -44.35 -11.68
N GLY A 150 19.83 -44.96 -12.84
CA GLY A 150 19.32 -46.31 -13.14
C GLY A 150 17.79 -46.44 -13.05
N GLY A 151 17.04 -45.35 -13.25
CA GLY A 151 15.58 -45.30 -13.10
C GLY A 151 15.08 -45.06 -11.66
N GLU A 152 15.98 -45.03 -10.67
CA GLU A 152 15.65 -44.66 -9.30
C GLU A 152 15.84 -43.16 -9.08
N LYS A 153 14.91 -42.53 -8.35
CA LYS A 153 14.99 -41.11 -7.98
C LYS A 153 15.59 -40.97 -6.59
N ALA A 154 16.45 -39.97 -6.39
CA ALA A 154 17.04 -39.68 -5.10
C ALA A 154 15.99 -39.45 -3.99
N ASP A 155 16.14 -40.20 -2.91
CA ASP A 155 15.28 -40.15 -1.72
C ASP A 155 16.09 -39.89 -0.45
N PHE A 156 15.47 -39.23 0.52
CA PHE A 156 15.91 -39.10 1.90
C PHE A 156 14.84 -39.73 2.79
N HIS A 157 15.13 -40.93 3.31
CA HIS A 157 14.22 -41.71 4.13
C HIS A 157 14.66 -41.71 5.61
N ASP A 158 13.77 -41.29 6.51
CA ASP A 158 14.08 -41.08 7.95
C ASP A 158 15.32 -40.18 8.18
N LEU A 159 15.60 -39.30 7.23
CA LEU A 159 16.75 -38.42 7.20
C LEU A 159 16.33 -37.01 6.77
N GLY A 160 16.46 -36.04 7.66
CA GLY A 160 16.12 -34.64 7.38
C GLY A 160 17.33 -33.77 7.12
N ILE A 161 17.08 -32.57 6.59
CA ILE A 161 18.10 -31.55 6.31
C ILE A 161 17.97 -30.40 7.33
N ARG A 162 19.10 -29.93 7.87
CA ARG A 162 19.17 -28.68 8.64
C ARG A 162 20.07 -27.67 7.95
N ILE A 163 19.55 -26.49 7.69
CA ILE A 163 20.24 -25.34 7.11
C ILE A 163 20.37 -24.27 8.19
N ILE A 164 21.58 -24.04 8.69
CA ILE A 164 21.81 -23.21 9.88
C ILE A 164 22.93 -22.21 9.64
N ARG A 165 22.63 -20.92 9.76
CA ARG A 165 23.61 -19.83 9.54
C ARG A 165 24.26 -19.93 8.15
N CYS A 166 23.42 -20.13 7.14
CA CYS A 166 23.86 -20.26 5.76
C CYS A 166 23.32 -19.13 4.89
N SER A 167 23.99 -18.89 3.77
CA SER A 167 23.49 -18.01 2.71
C SER A 167 23.57 -18.68 1.34
N ASN A 168 22.63 -18.39 0.44
CA ASN A 168 22.62 -18.91 -0.94
C ASN A 168 22.66 -20.45 -0.98
N VAL A 169 21.58 -21.08 -0.53
CA VAL A 169 21.43 -22.55 -0.52
C VAL A 169 20.25 -22.98 -1.36
N ILE A 170 20.45 -23.98 -2.20
CA ILE A 170 19.42 -24.58 -3.07
C ILE A 170 19.22 -26.04 -2.63
N VAL A 171 17.96 -26.43 -2.43
CA VAL A 171 17.56 -27.84 -2.25
C VAL A 171 16.49 -28.18 -3.28
N ARG A 172 16.82 -29.06 -4.22
CA ARG A 172 15.93 -29.38 -5.35
C ARG A 172 15.79 -30.85 -5.66
N ASN A 173 14.62 -31.20 -6.22
CA ASN A 173 14.35 -32.49 -6.85
C ASN A 173 14.54 -33.72 -5.94
N LEU A 174 14.35 -33.56 -4.63
CA LEU A 174 14.45 -34.65 -3.65
C LEU A 174 13.07 -35.11 -3.18
N ARG A 175 12.96 -36.36 -2.74
CA ARG A 175 11.86 -36.78 -1.86
C ARG A 175 12.40 -36.97 -0.44
N ILE A 176 11.82 -36.27 0.52
CA ILE A 176 12.25 -36.27 1.92
C ILE A 176 11.07 -36.72 2.78
N TYR A 177 11.17 -37.90 3.40
CA TYR A 177 10.00 -38.51 4.03
C TYR A 177 10.28 -39.34 5.27
N ASN A 178 9.23 -39.49 6.09
CA ASN A 178 9.23 -40.23 7.35
C ASN A 178 10.35 -39.83 8.32
N VAL A 179 10.73 -38.54 8.34
CA VAL A 179 11.81 -38.01 9.20
C VAL A 179 11.35 -37.93 10.65
N ARG A 180 11.79 -38.89 11.46
CA ARG A 180 11.47 -38.92 12.90
C ARG A 180 12.64 -38.48 13.75
N GLN A 181 13.83 -38.95 13.42
CA GLN A 181 15.04 -38.76 14.21
C GLN A 181 15.92 -37.63 13.67
N GLY A 182 16.94 -37.26 14.42
CA GLY A 182 17.91 -36.23 14.02
C GLY A 182 17.25 -34.86 13.88
N ALA A 183 17.07 -34.41 12.64
CA ALA A 183 16.44 -33.13 12.35
C ALA A 183 15.00 -33.08 12.86
N SER A 184 14.33 -34.25 12.90
CA SER A 184 12.91 -34.45 13.27
C SER A 184 11.90 -33.72 12.38
N THR A 185 12.38 -32.97 11.39
CA THR A 185 11.63 -32.26 10.35
C THR A 185 12.26 -32.62 9.01
N GLY A 186 11.48 -32.68 7.94
CA GLY A 186 12.00 -32.92 6.59
C GLY A 186 13.12 -31.94 6.21
N THR A 187 12.85 -30.64 6.33
CA THR A 187 13.87 -29.59 6.23
C THR A 187 13.65 -28.51 7.29
N GLU A 188 14.68 -28.19 8.06
CA GLU A 188 14.68 -27.06 8.99
C GLU A 188 15.65 -25.97 8.52
N ILE A 189 15.18 -24.72 8.50
CA ILE A 189 15.97 -23.53 8.15
C ILE A 189 16.01 -22.59 9.36
N ALA A 190 17.20 -22.21 9.80
CA ALA A 190 17.40 -21.33 10.95
C ALA A 190 18.56 -20.34 10.72
N TYR A 191 18.41 -19.09 11.12
CA TYR A 191 19.42 -18.02 11.00
C TYR A 191 20.02 -17.89 9.59
N SER A 192 19.25 -18.21 8.54
CA SER A 192 19.77 -18.35 7.17
C SER A 192 19.04 -17.43 6.20
N ASN A 193 19.71 -17.03 5.12
CA ASN A 193 19.15 -16.10 4.13
C ASN A 193 19.38 -16.55 2.69
N ASN A 194 18.50 -16.14 1.77
CA ASN A 194 18.57 -16.51 0.34
C ASN A 194 18.56 -18.03 0.16
N ILE A 195 17.46 -18.67 0.53
CA ILE A 195 17.30 -20.12 0.44
C ILE A 195 16.19 -20.45 -0.57
N TRP A 196 16.45 -21.43 -1.44
CA TRP A 196 15.49 -21.89 -2.42
C TRP A 196 15.18 -23.38 -2.23
N ILE A 197 13.92 -23.68 -1.90
CA ILE A 197 13.41 -25.04 -1.74
C ILE A 197 12.45 -25.30 -2.91
N ASP A 198 12.87 -26.11 -3.88
CA ASP A 198 12.13 -26.23 -5.13
C ASP A 198 12.00 -27.65 -5.70
N ARG A 199 10.83 -27.98 -6.26
CA ARG A 199 10.57 -29.29 -6.90
C ARG A 199 10.84 -30.50 -5.99
N ASN A 200 10.67 -30.35 -4.68
CA ASN A 200 10.82 -31.45 -3.73
C ASN A 200 9.47 -32.09 -3.41
N GLU A 201 9.51 -33.32 -2.89
CA GLU A 201 8.36 -34.04 -2.37
C GLU A 201 8.58 -34.36 -0.89
N TYR A 202 7.74 -33.82 -0.02
CA TYR A 202 7.77 -34.05 1.41
C TYR A 202 6.55 -34.83 1.86
N HIS A 203 6.74 -35.92 2.60
CA HIS A 203 5.60 -36.62 3.21
C HIS A 203 5.95 -37.41 4.46
N SER A 204 4.94 -37.87 5.18
CA SER A 204 5.13 -38.98 6.11
C SER A 204 3.89 -39.88 6.16
N GLU A 205 3.80 -40.70 7.21
CA GLU A 205 2.63 -41.50 7.56
C GLU A 205 1.80 -40.82 8.68
N GLY A 206 1.97 -39.51 8.87
CA GLY A 206 1.47 -38.77 10.04
C GLY A 206 -0.06 -38.63 10.15
N LEU A 207 -0.80 -39.02 9.11
CA LEU A 207 -2.26 -39.03 9.10
C LEU A 207 -2.89 -40.40 9.39
N LEU A 208 -2.08 -41.45 9.54
CA LEU A 208 -2.61 -42.75 9.94
C LEU A 208 -3.23 -42.66 11.35
N PRO A 209 -4.45 -43.20 11.59
CA PRO A 209 -5.18 -43.04 12.86
C PRO A 209 -4.41 -43.49 14.11
N GLU A 210 -3.49 -44.44 13.96
CA GLU A 210 -2.65 -45.00 15.02
C GLU A 210 -1.39 -44.16 15.32
N ILE A 211 -1.05 -43.20 14.46
CA ILE A 211 0.13 -42.35 14.61
C ILE A 211 -0.25 -41.06 15.34
N HIS A 212 0.36 -40.85 16.52
CA HIS A 212 0.16 -39.61 17.26
C HIS A 212 0.67 -38.41 16.46
N ARG A 213 -0.04 -37.28 16.54
CA ARG A 213 0.27 -36.04 15.79
C ARG A 213 1.70 -35.52 15.91
N ASP A 214 2.40 -35.87 16.99
CA ASP A 214 3.78 -35.47 17.29
C ASP A 214 4.80 -36.60 17.10
N TYR A 215 4.41 -37.73 16.51
CA TYR A 215 5.35 -38.80 16.20
C TYR A 215 6.38 -38.35 15.16
N TYR A 216 5.94 -37.57 14.16
CA TYR A 216 6.77 -36.75 13.28
C TYR A 216 6.58 -35.27 13.66
N ASP A 217 7.57 -34.41 13.39
CA ASP A 217 7.42 -32.96 13.60
C ASP A 217 6.90 -32.25 12.36
N GLY A 218 7.69 -31.39 11.68
CA GLY A 218 7.28 -30.68 10.47
C GLY A 218 7.75 -31.33 9.17
N LEU A 219 7.15 -30.96 8.03
CA LEU A 219 7.74 -31.23 6.72
C LEU A 219 8.81 -30.18 6.37
N LEU A 220 8.48 -28.90 6.54
CA LEU A 220 9.39 -27.77 6.35
C LEU A 220 9.17 -26.72 7.44
N ASP A 221 10.23 -26.44 8.21
CA ASP A 221 10.22 -25.46 9.28
C ASP A 221 11.21 -24.33 9.00
N ILE A 222 10.74 -23.08 9.04
CA ILE A 222 11.53 -21.86 8.91
C ILE A 222 11.50 -21.12 10.24
N LYS A 223 12.67 -20.92 10.84
CA LYS A 223 12.85 -20.46 12.22
C LYS A 223 13.93 -19.38 12.29
N HIS A 224 14.00 -18.70 13.44
CA HIS A 224 15.14 -17.90 13.88
C HIS A 224 15.66 -16.88 12.85
N GLN A 225 14.96 -15.76 12.65
CA GLN A 225 15.44 -14.64 11.83
C GLN A 225 15.85 -15.01 10.39
N SER A 226 15.41 -16.16 9.89
CA SER A 226 15.67 -16.54 8.51
C SER A 226 14.92 -15.62 7.56
N ASN A 227 15.51 -15.28 6.43
CA ASN A 227 15.01 -14.21 5.58
C ASN A 227 15.18 -14.50 4.07
N ALA A 228 14.32 -13.95 3.22
CA ALA A 228 14.41 -14.10 1.76
C ALA A 228 14.46 -15.58 1.33
N ILE A 229 13.34 -16.28 1.52
CA ILE A 229 13.22 -17.70 1.20
C ILE A 229 12.08 -17.91 0.20
N THR A 230 12.36 -18.69 -0.85
CA THR A 230 11.38 -19.13 -1.83
C THR A 230 11.13 -20.62 -1.69
N VAL A 231 9.86 -20.99 -1.59
CA VAL A 231 9.38 -22.37 -1.56
C VAL A 231 8.49 -22.55 -2.79
N SER A 232 8.96 -23.24 -3.81
CA SER A 232 8.28 -23.32 -5.10
C SER A 232 8.15 -24.72 -5.67
N TRP A 233 7.06 -25.00 -6.38
CA TRP A 233 6.88 -26.26 -7.10
C TRP A 233 7.05 -27.53 -6.24
N ASN A 234 6.86 -27.46 -4.92
CA ASN A 234 7.01 -28.64 -4.05
C ASN A 234 5.67 -29.35 -3.86
N ILE A 235 5.72 -30.63 -3.50
CA ILE A 235 4.57 -31.39 -2.98
C ILE A 235 4.78 -31.61 -1.48
N PHE A 236 3.81 -31.21 -0.66
CA PHE A 236 3.74 -31.49 0.77
C PHE A 236 2.51 -32.35 1.03
N ARG A 237 2.68 -33.61 1.48
CA ARG A 237 1.55 -34.52 1.63
C ARG A 237 1.55 -35.46 2.83
N ASP A 238 0.37 -35.97 3.14
CA ASP A 238 0.10 -37.07 4.08
C ASP A 238 0.70 -36.85 5.49
N HIS A 239 0.57 -35.63 6.00
CA HIS A 239 1.27 -35.20 7.20
C HIS A 239 0.41 -34.38 8.18
N TYR A 240 0.70 -34.47 9.48
CA TYR A 240 -0.11 -33.79 10.49
C TYR A 240 0.24 -32.29 10.60
N LYS A 241 1.51 -31.96 10.85
CA LYS A 241 1.99 -30.57 11.06
C LYS A 241 2.80 -30.13 9.84
N GLY A 242 2.14 -29.63 8.79
CA GLY A 242 2.77 -29.35 7.51
C GLY A 242 4.02 -28.46 7.58
N LEU A 243 3.83 -27.15 7.64
CA LEU A 243 4.90 -26.16 7.54
C LEU A 243 4.83 -25.12 8.65
N LEU A 244 5.94 -24.90 9.36
CA LEU A 244 6.05 -23.90 10.41
C LEU A 244 6.87 -22.70 9.93
N LEU A 245 6.33 -21.49 10.04
CA LEU A 245 7.04 -20.23 9.80
C LEU A 245 7.00 -19.40 11.10
N GLY A 246 8.12 -19.41 11.83
CA GLY A 246 8.27 -18.84 13.16
C GLY A 246 7.84 -19.80 14.26
N HIS A 247 8.79 -20.30 15.06
CA HIS A 247 8.55 -21.36 16.05
C HIS A 247 8.00 -20.87 17.40
N SER A 248 8.10 -19.58 17.70
CA SER A 248 7.69 -19.00 18.99
C SER A 248 6.90 -17.71 18.77
N ASP A 249 6.15 -17.30 19.79
CA ASP A 249 5.43 -16.02 19.84
C ASP A 249 6.38 -14.85 20.19
N SER A 250 7.70 -14.98 19.94
CA SER A 250 8.71 -13.94 20.17
C SER A 250 9.10 -13.27 18.85
N PRO A 251 8.84 -11.96 18.67
CA PRO A 251 9.16 -11.25 17.42
C PRO A 251 10.67 -11.21 17.13
N SER A 252 11.54 -11.26 18.15
CA SER A 252 13.00 -11.23 17.97
C SER A 252 13.57 -12.46 17.26
N ALA A 253 12.84 -13.57 17.22
CA ALA A 253 13.24 -14.81 16.55
C ALA A 253 12.44 -15.05 15.26
N ALA A 254 11.58 -14.09 14.87
CA ALA A 254 10.71 -14.21 13.71
C ALA A 254 11.53 -14.24 12.41
N PRO A 255 11.27 -15.20 11.51
CA PRO A 255 11.67 -15.10 10.12
C PRO A 255 10.88 -14.03 9.37
N ASP A 256 11.32 -13.62 8.18
CA ASP A 256 10.65 -12.62 7.35
C ASP A 256 10.87 -12.84 5.85
N ASN A 257 10.11 -12.14 5.00
CA ASN A 257 10.18 -12.15 3.53
C ASN A 257 10.20 -13.56 2.91
N ILE A 258 9.06 -14.25 3.00
CA ILE A 258 8.91 -15.62 2.50
C ILE A 258 7.94 -15.66 1.32
N THR A 259 8.29 -16.43 0.29
CA THR A 259 7.44 -16.64 -0.89
C THR A 259 7.08 -18.12 -1.02
N TYR A 260 5.79 -18.42 -1.15
CA TYR A 260 5.28 -19.74 -1.50
C TYR A 260 4.55 -19.66 -2.83
N HIS A 261 5.02 -20.37 -3.86
CA HIS A 261 4.28 -20.44 -5.12
C HIS A 261 4.29 -21.79 -5.82
N HIS A 262 3.21 -22.09 -6.53
CA HIS A 262 3.10 -23.32 -7.33
C HIS A 262 3.32 -24.62 -6.54
N ASN A 263 3.10 -24.60 -5.21
CA ASN A 263 3.20 -25.80 -4.39
C ASN A 263 1.86 -26.54 -4.32
N LEU A 264 1.94 -27.85 -4.15
CA LEU A 264 0.81 -28.72 -3.82
C LEU A 264 0.83 -29.08 -2.33
N PHE A 265 -0.18 -28.64 -1.59
CA PHE A 265 -0.44 -29.07 -0.20
C PHE A 265 -1.58 -30.08 -0.22
N LEU A 266 -1.28 -31.36 -0.08
CA LEU A 266 -2.25 -32.45 -0.30
C LEU A 266 -2.39 -33.33 0.94
N ASN A 267 -3.60 -33.57 1.42
CA ASN A 267 -3.84 -34.43 2.59
C ASN A 267 -2.97 -34.02 3.79
N LEU A 268 -3.16 -32.80 4.30
CA LEU A 268 -2.51 -32.34 5.53
C LEU A 268 -3.54 -32.15 6.64
N ASN A 269 -3.13 -32.26 7.92
CA ASN A 269 -4.04 -31.91 9.02
C ASN A 269 -4.04 -30.39 9.27
N THR A 270 -2.88 -29.83 9.63
CA THR A 270 -2.73 -28.41 9.96
C THR A 270 -1.43 -27.83 9.41
N ARG A 271 -1.29 -26.50 9.48
CA ARG A 271 -0.09 -25.74 9.11
C ARG A 271 0.20 -25.81 7.61
N ALA A 272 -0.65 -25.21 6.80
CA ALA A 272 -0.40 -25.05 5.36
C ALA A 272 -0.40 -23.57 4.93
N PRO A 273 0.63 -22.79 5.31
CA PRO A 273 1.54 -22.96 6.45
C PRO A 273 0.95 -22.34 7.75
N LEU A 274 1.63 -22.53 8.89
CA LEU A 274 1.43 -21.71 10.10
C LEU A 274 2.45 -20.57 10.11
N ILE A 275 1.99 -19.32 10.18
CA ILE A 275 2.80 -18.12 9.98
C ILE A 275 2.74 -17.23 11.22
N ARG A 276 3.90 -16.78 11.71
CA ARG A 276 4.01 -15.76 12.76
C ARG A 276 4.90 -14.60 12.31
N PHE A 277 4.47 -13.36 12.58
CA PHE A 277 5.18 -12.09 12.37
C PHE A 277 5.62 -11.73 10.93
N ALA A 278 5.96 -12.71 10.11
CA ALA A 278 6.56 -12.54 8.79
C ALA A 278 5.66 -11.84 7.78
N ASN A 279 6.30 -11.14 6.83
CA ASN A 279 5.72 -10.78 5.55
C ASN A 279 5.82 -11.98 4.60
N VAL A 280 4.67 -12.40 4.07
CA VAL A 280 4.58 -13.60 3.23
C VAL A 280 3.79 -13.30 1.98
N HIS A 281 4.30 -13.80 0.84
CA HIS A 281 3.57 -13.80 -0.41
C HIS A 281 3.27 -15.25 -0.83
N MET A 282 2.00 -15.56 -1.00
CA MET A 282 1.50 -16.87 -1.39
C MET A 282 0.70 -16.74 -2.68
N PHE A 283 1.22 -17.25 -3.80
CA PHE A 283 0.49 -17.22 -5.06
C PHE A 283 0.51 -18.53 -5.82
N ASN A 284 -0.57 -18.83 -6.54
CA ASN A 284 -0.64 -20.01 -7.42
C ASN A 284 -0.36 -21.36 -6.73
N ASN A 285 -0.68 -21.52 -5.46
CA ASN A 285 -0.60 -22.81 -4.76
C ASN A 285 -1.94 -23.56 -4.82
N VAL A 286 -1.88 -24.89 -4.72
CA VAL A 286 -3.06 -25.76 -4.57
C VAL A 286 -3.08 -26.34 -3.16
N PHE A 287 -4.22 -26.23 -2.48
CA PHE A 287 -4.47 -26.83 -1.18
C PHE A 287 -5.62 -27.84 -1.32
N GLU A 288 -5.33 -29.12 -1.21
CA GLU A 288 -6.33 -30.17 -1.37
C GLU A 288 -6.42 -31.07 -0.12
N ASN A 289 -7.65 -31.28 0.37
CA ASN A 289 -7.97 -32.18 1.48
C ASN A 289 -7.21 -31.83 2.79
N ILE A 290 -7.34 -30.58 3.24
CA ILE A 290 -6.78 -30.13 4.51
C ILE A 290 -7.78 -30.42 5.63
N GLN A 291 -7.49 -31.38 6.51
CA GLN A 291 -8.47 -31.90 7.48
C GLN A 291 -8.83 -30.91 8.59
N GLY A 292 -7.84 -30.17 9.09
CA GLY A 292 -7.98 -29.23 10.20
C GLY A 292 -8.06 -27.80 9.71
N SER A 293 -6.91 -27.19 9.42
CA SER A 293 -6.79 -25.80 8.97
C SER A 293 -5.60 -25.58 8.03
N ALA A 294 -5.79 -24.77 7.00
CA ALA A 294 -4.75 -24.49 6.01
C ALA A 294 -3.85 -23.30 6.41
N THR A 295 -4.03 -22.13 5.82
CA THR A 295 -3.15 -20.97 6.01
C THR A 295 -3.49 -20.23 7.31
N ASN A 296 -2.64 -20.39 8.33
CA ASN A 296 -2.87 -19.86 9.68
C ASN A 296 -1.98 -18.64 9.96
N CYS A 297 -2.58 -17.45 9.97
CA CYS A 297 -1.89 -16.18 10.14
C CYS A 297 -1.96 -15.73 11.60
N ARG A 298 -0.81 -15.58 12.27
CA ARG A 298 -0.71 -15.26 13.70
C ARG A 298 0.27 -14.14 13.98
N MET A 299 0.16 -13.57 15.18
CA MET A 299 1.18 -12.69 15.77
C MET A 299 1.59 -11.54 14.83
N GLY A 300 0.62 -10.87 14.21
CA GLY A 300 0.89 -9.73 13.32
C GLY A 300 1.56 -10.08 11.99
N ALA A 301 1.61 -11.35 11.58
CA ALA A 301 2.01 -11.72 10.22
C ALA A 301 1.20 -10.95 9.17
N VAL A 302 1.81 -10.64 8.02
CA VAL A 302 1.12 -9.97 6.90
C VAL A 302 1.27 -10.84 5.67
N VAL A 303 0.15 -11.40 5.20
CA VAL A 303 0.16 -12.41 4.14
C VAL A 303 -0.64 -11.94 2.93
N ARG A 304 0.03 -11.76 1.78
CA ARG A 304 -0.64 -11.60 0.49
C ARG A 304 -0.94 -12.99 -0.08
N ILE A 305 -2.21 -13.28 -0.35
CA ILE A 305 -2.68 -14.58 -0.81
C ILE A 305 -3.44 -14.36 -2.13
N GLU A 306 -2.81 -14.68 -3.26
CA GLU A 306 -3.40 -14.42 -4.58
C GLU A 306 -3.40 -15.60 -5.53
N ASN A 307 -4.49 -15.77 -6.27
CA ASN A 307 -4.63 -16.80 -7.31
C ASN A 307 -4.31 -18.23 -6.84
N ASN A 308 -4.60 -18.57 -5.59
CA ASN A 308 -4.49 -19.93 -5.05
C ASN A 308 -5.81 -20.69 -5.20
N HIS A 309 -5.75 -22.02 -5.17
CA HIS A 309 -6.92 -22.89 -5.25
C HIS A 309 -7.01 -23.79 -4.01
N TYR A 310 -8.08 -23.63 -3.23
CA TYR A 310 -8.38 -24.43 -2.03
C TYR A 310 -9.54 -25.38 -2.31
N ILE A 311 -9.34 -26.68 -2.05
CA ILE A 311 -10.27 -27.78 -2.34
C ILE A 311 -10.40 -28.64 -1.08
N ASN A 312 -11.59 -28.70 -0.48
CA ASN A 312 -11.82 -29.42 0.78
C ASN A 312 -10.83 -28.99 1.90
N ALA A 313 -10.59 -27.69 2.03
CA ALA A 313 -9.61 -27.16 2.98
C ALA A 313 -10.28 -26.61 4.24
N GLY A 314 -10.24 -27.39 5.32
CA GLY A 314 -10.65 -27.01 6.67
C GLY A 314 -11.75 -27.88 7.26
N SER A 315 -11.75 -28.04 8.58
CA SER A 315 -12.74 -28.86 9.30
C SER A 315 -14.12 -28.21 9.43
N GLY A 316 -14.20 -26.89 9.28
CA GLY A 316 -15.42 -26.12 9.56
C GLY A 316 -15.77 -25.99 11.04
N THR A 317 -14.92 -26.47 11.95
CA THR A 317 -15.14 -26.33 13.41
C THR A 317 -14.61 -25.00 13.92
N VAL A 318 -15.24 -24.42 14.95
CA VAL A 318 -14.76 -23.18 15.56
C VAL A 318 -13.59 -23.47 16.49
N ASP A 319 -12.45 -22.82 16.26
CA ASP A 319 -11.30 -22.88 17.16
C ASP A 319 -11.55 -22.09 18.45
N SER A 320 -11.23 -22.68 19.60
CA SER A 320 -11.52 -22.08 20.90
C SER A 320 -10.59 -20.93 21.29
N GLN A 321 -9.44 -20.77 20.62
CA GLN A 321 -8.46 -19.72 20.93
C GLN A 321 -8.65 -18.50 20.02
N GLY A 322 -8.63 -18.72 18.70
CA GLY A 322 -8.87 -17.64 17.74
C GLY A 322 -10.33 -17.23 17.65
N ASN A 323 -11.28 -18.13 17.99
CA ASN A 323 -12.71 -17.97 17.74
C ASN A 323 -13.02 -17.75 16.23
N TYR A 324 -12.27 -18.43 15.36
CA TYR A 324 -12.51 -18.52 13.92
C TYR A 324 -12.89 -19.95 13.56
N GLN A 325 -13.78 -20.11 12.57
CA GLN A 325 -14.00 -21.36 11.89
C GLN A 325 -12.71 -21.80 11.19
N GLN A 326 -12.29 -23.05 11.43
CA GLN A 326 -11.14 -23.67 10.78
C GLN A 326 -11.45 -23.90 9.30
N GLY A 327 -10.58 -23.37 8.44
CA GLY A 327 -10.86 -23.18 7.02
C GLY A 327 -9.60 -23.00 6.18
N ALA A 328 -9.77 -22.41 5.01
CA ALA A 328 -8.70 -22.13 4.06
C ALA A 328 -7.70 -21.07 4.57
N VAL A 329 -8.19 -19.97 5.16
CA VAL A 329 -7.38 -18.88 5.72
C VAL A 329 -8.00 -18.40 7.03
N GLY A 330 -7.18 -18.05 8.02
CA GLY A 330 -7.66 -17.47 9.28
C GLY A 330 -6.64 -17.50 10.41
N TRP A 331 -7.14 -17.37 11.64
CA TRP A 331 -6.35 -17.38 12.87
C TRP A 331 -6.84 -18.48 13.83
N TRP A 332 -5.98 -19.46 14.13
CA TRP A 332 -6.31 -20.57 15.01
C TRP A 332 -5.13 -20.95 15.94
N TYR A 333 -5.45 -21.55 17.09
CA TYR A 333 -4.48 -22.13 18.04
C TYR A 333 -3.47 -21.14 18.63
N GLY A 334 -3.75 -19.83 18.61
CA GLY A 334 -2.82 -18.78 19.02
C GLY A 334 -3.46 -17.68 19.85
N SER A 335 -2.61 -16.86 20.48
CA SER A 335 -3.00 -15.78 21.38
C SER A 335 -3.30 -14.45 20.70
N SER A 336 -2.81 -14.24 19.47
CA SER A 336 -3.07 -13.03 18.67
C SER A 336 -3.11 -13.32 17.17
N THR A 337 -3.95 -12.58 16.46
CA THR A 337 -4.16 -12.69 15.01
C THR A 337 -2.97 -12.18 14.19
N GLY A 338 -2.84 -12.67 12.96
CA GLY A 338 -2.15 -11.98 11.88
C GLY A 338 -3.15 -11.27 10.95
N TYR A 339 -2.67 -10.88 9.78
CA TYR A 339 -3.38 -10.17 8.74
C TYR A 339 -3.18 -10.84 7.38
N TRP A 340 -4.18 -10.71 6.52
CA TRP A 340 -4.19 -11.31 5.18
C TRP A 340 -4.81 -10.37 4.17
N HIS A 341 -4.40 -10.53 2.91
CA HIS A 341 -4.98 -9.87 1.76
C HIS A 341 -5.28 -10.92 0.69
N LEU A 342 -6.57 -11.23 0.51
CA LEU A 342 -7.07 -12.22 -0.43
C LEU A 342 -7.38 -11.57 -1.79
N ILE A 343 -6.85 -12.14 -2.87
CA ILE A 343 -7.05 -11.68 -4.25
C ILE A 343 -7.30 -12.89 -5.15
N ASP A 344 -8.45 -12.94 -5.83
CA ASP A 344 -8.75 -13.91 -6.89
C ASP A 344 -8.45 -15.40 -6.56
N ASN A 345 -8.58 -15.79 -5.29
CA ASN A 345 -8.47 -17.20 -4.87
C ASN A 345 -9.77 -17.97 -5.13
N ILE A 346 -9.65 -19.25 -5.43
CA ILE A 346 -10.79 -20.18 -5.58
C ILE A 346 -10.91 -21.02 -4.31
N PHE A 347 -12.13 -21.10 -3.75
CA PHE A 347 -12.44 -21.88 -2.55
C PHE A 347 -13.57 -22.88 -2.84
N ASP A 348 -13.19 -24.12 -3.15
CA ASP A 348 -14.11 -25.23 -3.42
C ASP A 348 -14.29 -26.08 -2.16
N ASN A 349 -15.52 -26.14 -1.65
CA ASN A 349 -15.86 -26.86 -0.42
C ASN A 349 -14.88 -26.58 0.75
N SER A 350 -14.42 -25.34 0.84
CA SER A 350 -13.41 -24.91 1.81
C SER A 350 -14.00 -23.82 2.69
N PRO A 351 -14.29 -24.11 3.98
CA PRO A 351 -14.86 -23.12 4.88
C PRO A 351 -14.00 -21.85 4.96
N LEU A 352 -14.67 -20.70 5.04
CA LEU A 352 -14.03 -19.41 5.23
C LEU A 352 -14.92 -18.59 6.17
N ASP A 353 -14.42 -18.30 7.36
CA ASP A 353 -15.17 -17.56 8.38
C ASP A 353 -15.49 -16.14 7.87
N ASP A 354 -16.67 -15.61 8.17
CA ASP A 354 -17.06 -14.24 7.79
C ASP A 354 -16.08 -13.20 8.32
N LYS A 355 -15.44 -13.46 9.48
CA LYS A 355 -14.41 -12.60 10.06
C LYS A 355 -13.16 -12.50 9.18
N VAL A 356 -12.89 -13.49 8.33
CA VAL A 356 -11.77 -13.43 7.36
C VAL A 356 -12.03 -12.33 6.35
N TRP A 357 -13.27 -12.23 5.84
CA TRP A 357 -13.65 -11.18 4.90
C TRP A 357 -13.72 -9.80 5.57
N GLN A 358 -14.25 -9.73 6.79
CA GLN A 358 -14.32 -8.49 7.57
C GLN A 358 -12.94 -7.89 7.85
N ASN A 359 -11.94 -8.75 8.08
CA ASN A 359 -10.58 -8.34 8.41
C ASN A 359 -9.61 -8.50 7.21
N ASN A 360 -10.14 -8.66 6.00
CA ASN A 360 -9.30 -8.70 4.81
C ASN A 360 -8.70 -7.32 4.57
N LEU A 361 -7.37 -7.25 4.45
CA LEU A 361 -6.69 -6.01 4.09
C LEU A 361 -7.09 -5.57 2.67
N SER A 362 -7.13 -4.27 2.44
CA SER A 362 -7.41 -3.68 1.13
C SER A 362 -6.18 -3.65 0.20
N SER A 363 -4.98 -3.73 0.77
CA SER A 363 -3.72 -3.71 0.02
C SER A 363 -2.58 -4.29 0.84
N THR A 364 -1.63 -4.90 0.14
CA THR A 364 -0.31 -5.34 0.63
C THR A 364 0.71 -5.09 -0.48
N SER A 365 1.98 -4.91 -0.11
CA SER A 365 3.06 -4.67 -1.07
C SER A 365 4.02 -5.85 -1.13
N VAL A 366 4.51 -6.16 -2.33
CA VAL A 366 5.54 -7.18 -2.59
C VAL A 366 6.73 -6.48 -3.26
N PRO A 367 7.95 -6.55 -2.71
CA PRO A 367 9.09 -5.75 -3.17
C PRO A 367 9.85 -6.37 -4.35
N TYR A 368 9.17 -7.12 -5.23
CA TYR A 368 9.76 -7.77 -6.41
C TYR A 368 8.72 -7.91 -7.54
N GLU A 369 9.21 -8.05 -8.77
CA GLU A 369 8.38 -8.28 -9.97
C GLU A 369 8.10 -9.79 -10.11
N TYR A 370 6.84 -10.15 -10.41
CA TYR A 370 6.40 -11.54 -10.52
C TYR A 370 5.23 -11.74 -11.50
N ALA A 371 4.82 -10.70 -12.25
CA ALA A 371 3.66 -10.80 -13.12
C ALA A 371 3.89 -11.79 -14.27
N HIS A 372 5.15 -11.96 -14.69
CA HIS A 372 5.54 -12.95 -15.70
C HIS A 372 5.41 -14.42 -15.26
N VAL A 373 5.30 -14.69 -13.96
CA VAL A 373 5.08 -16.04 -13.39
C VAL A 373 3.71 -16.21 -12.73
N LEU A 374 2.87 -15.18 -12.71
CA LEU A 374 1.54 -15.24 -12.12
C LEU A 374 0.53 -15.78 -13.13
N HIS A 375 -0.10 -16.90 -12.80
CA HIS A 375 -1.16 -17.50 -13.62
C HIS A 375 -2.55 -17.25 -13.01
N PRO A 376 -3.62 -17.27 -13.80
CA PRO A 376 -5.00 -17.24 -13.29
C PRO A 376 -5.29 -18.44 -12.39
N ALA A 377 -6.01 -18.23 -11.28
CA ALA A 377 -6.32 -19.28 -10.30
C ALA A 377 -6.99 -20.52 -10.91
N GLN A 378 -7.75 -20.34 -12.00
CA GLN A 378 -8.49 -21.41 -12.67
C GLN A 378 -7.59 -22.47 -13.33
N ASP A 379 -6.37 -22.10 -13.72
CA ASP A 379 -5.42 -22.97 -14.42
C ASP A 379 -4.45 -23.67 -13.44
N ILE A 380 -4.44 -23.22 -12.18
CA ILE A 380 -3.42 -23.61 -11.20
C ILE A 380 -3.54 -25.06 -10.76
N TYR A 381 -4.76 -25.60 -10.68
CA TYR A 381 -4.95 -27.01 -10.34
C TYR A 381 -4.15 -27.92 -11.28
N ASP A 382 -4.35 -27.77 -12.58
CA ASP A 382 -3.72 -28.62 -13.60
C ASP A 382 -2.21 -28.40 -13.67
N LEU A 383 -1.77 -27.13 -13.66
CA LEU A 383 -0.35 -26.79 -13.71
C LEU A 383 0.43 -27.37 -12.53
N VAL A 384 -0.08 -27.20 -11.31
CA VAL A 384 0.59 -27.69 -10.10
C VAL A 384 0.59 -29.21 -10.06
N TYR A 385 -0.51 -29.88 -10.40
CA TYR A 385 -0.54 -31.35 -10.47
C TYR A 385 0.40 -31.91 -11.55
N GLN A 386 0.60 -31.19 -12.64
CA GLN A 386 1.47 -31.61 -13.73
C GLN A 386 2.95 -31.46 -13.40
N PHE A 387 3.34 -30.34 -12.77
CA PHE A 387 4.74 -29.94 -12.69
C PHE A 387 5.33 -29.87 -11.27
N ALA A 388 4.52 -29.88 -10.21
CA ALA A 388 5.04 -29.87 -8.85
C ALA A 388 5.68 -31.21 -8.47
N GLY A 389 6.64 -31.13 -7.55
CA GLY A 389 7.42 -32.25 -7.07
C GLY A 389 8.55 -32.62 -8.04
N ARG A 390 9.03 -33.85 -7.86
CA ARG A 390 10.22 -34.35 -8.56
C ARG A 390 9.97 -34.53 -10.05
N VAL A 391 10.97 -34.19 -10.85
CA VAL A 391 10.96 -34.41 -12.31
C VAL A 391 10.69 -35.89 -12.62
N GLN A 392 9.77 -36.17 -13.56
CA GLN A 392 9.31 -37.54 -13.84
C GLN A 392 10.25 -38.35 -14.75
N SER A 393 11.02 -37.70 -15.61
CA SER A 393 12.01 -38.32 -16.49
C SER A 393 13.13 -37.32 -16.79
N TYR A 394 14.38 -37.79 -16.77
CA TYR A 394 15.56 -37.05 -17.22
C TYR A 394 16.21 -37.91 -18.30
N GLU A 395 15.94 -37.60 -19.57
CA GLU A 395 16.81 -38.04 -20.66
C GLU A 395 17.77 -36.87 -20.89
N PRO A 396 19.06 -36.97 -20.50
CA PRO A 396 20.00 -35.89 -20.76
C PRO A 396 20.10 -35.66 -22.28
N ASP A 397 19.89 -34.42 -22.70
CA ASP A 397 19.90 -34.02 -24.11
C ASP A 397 21.30 -34.23 -24.75
N GLU A 398 21.32 -34.56 -26.04
CA GLU A 398 22.54 -34.76 -26.83
C GLU A 398 23.06 -33.44 -27.45
N ASP A 399 22.37 -32.32 -27.25
CA ASP A 399 22.70 -31.01 -27.82
C ASP A 399 23.94 -30.37 -27.15
N ALA A 400 25.04 -30.37 -27.89
CA ALA A 400 26.29 -29.71 -27.51
C ALA A 400 26.48 -28.35 -28.20
N THR A 401 25.41 -27.64 -28.58
CA THR A 401 25.52 -26.35 -29.27
C THR A 401 25.42 -25.14 -28.32
N LEU A 402 25.85 -23.97 -28.80
CA LEU A 402 25.63 -22.68 -28.15
C LEU A 402 24.32 -22.04 -28.63
N SER A 403 23.59 -21.38 -27.71
CA SER A 403 22.51 -20.44 -28.05
C SER A 403 23.04 -19.02 -28.26
N ALA A 404 24.22 -18.68 -27.71
CA ALA A 404 24.89 -17.41 -27.95
C ALA A 404 26.41 -17.50 -27.74
N LEU A 405 27.16 -16.71 -28.49
CA LEU A 405 28.61 -16.48 -28.31
C LEU A 405 28.85 -14.97 -28.32
N TYR A 406 29.52 -14.44 -27.29
CA TYR A 406 29.79 -13.02 -27.13
C TYR A 406 31.28 -12.72 -27.15
N ILE A 407 31.64 -11.58 -27.73
CA ILE A 407 32.97 -10.98 -27.74
C ILE A 407 32.88 -9.65 -27.00
N GLY A 408 33.43 -9.59 -25.78
CA GLY A 408 33.02 -8.59 -24.79
C GLY A 408 31.55 -8.80 -24.41
N ASP A 409 30.77 -7.72 -24.50
CA ASP A 409 29.32 -7.73 -24.25
C ASP A 409 28.48 -7.82 -25.55
N ILE A 410 29.12 -8.00 -26.71
CA ILE A 410 28.48 -7.97 -28.03
C ILE A 410 28.38 -9.40 -28.57
N LEU A 411 27.19 -9.78 -29.09
CA LEU A 411 26.99 -11.06 -29.76
C LEU A 411 27.92 -11.15 -30.98
N ALA A 412 28.64 -12.26 -31.13
CA ALA A 412 29.54 -12.49 -32.24
C ALA A 412 28.81 -12.31 -33.58
N ASP A 413 29.40 -11.54 -34.48
CA ASP A 413 28.76 -11.19 -35.75
C ASP A 413 28.46 -12.46 -36.57
N GLY A 414 27.24 -12.55 -37.09
CA GLY A 414 26.77 -13.73 -37.82
C GLY A 414 26.69 -15.02 -37.00
N PHE A 415 26.60 -14.95 -35.65
CA PHE A 415 26.51 -16.14 -34.79
C PHE A 415 25.47 -17.16 -35.28
N SER A 416 25.93 -18.41 -35.41
CA SER A 416 25.10 -19.57 -35.70
C SER A 416 25.53 -20.73 -34.80
N PRO A 417 24.58 -21.48 -34.20
CA PRO A 417 24.90 -22.69 -33.42
C PRO A 417 25.73 -23.72 -34.20
N SER A 418 25.66 -23.69 -35.54
CA SER A 418 26.38 -24.60 -36.45
C SER A 418 27.70 -24.03 -37.01
N ALA A 419 28.04 -22.78 -36.70
CA ALA A 419 29.29 -22.15 -37.12
C ALA A 419 30.29 -22.15 -35.96
N PHE A 420 31.45 -22.74 -36.19
CA PHE A 420 32.46 -23.02 -35.15
C PHE A 420 33.70 -22.11 -35.22
N GLU A 421 33.77 -21.22 -36.20
CA GLU A 421 34.90 -20.31 -36.39
C GLU A 421 34.40 -18.88 -36.58
N TYR A 422 34.99 -17.96 -35.83
CA TYR A 422 34.70 -16.54 -35.83
C TYR A 422 36.01 -15.76 -35.88
N SER A 423 35.99 -14.58 -36.49
CA SER A 423 37.09 -13.63 -36.49
C SER A 423 36.62 -12.29 -35.97
N HIS A 424 37.46 -11.61 -35.20
CA HIS A 424 37.19 -10.30 -34.67
C HIS A 424 38.43 -9.41 -34.77
N GLU A 425 38.31 -8.32 -35.52
CA GLU A 425 39.37 -7.34 -35.67
C GLU A 425 39.32 -6.31 -34.54
N VAL A 426 40.47 -6.03 -33.93
CA VAL A 426 40.63 -5.03 -32.87
C VAL A 426 41.59 -3.91 -33.29
N PRO A 427 41.45 -2.69 -32.75
CA PRO A 427 42.35 -1.57 -32.99
C PRO A 427 43.85 -1.89 -32.85
N PHE A 428 44.70 -1.28 -33.67
CA PHE A 428 46.14 -1.27 -33.44
C PHE A 428 46.47 -0.70 -32.05
N GLY A 429 47.32 -1.39 -31.29
CA GLY A 429 47.71 -0.95 -29.95
C GLY A 429 46.71 -1.34 -28.84
N THR A 430 45.67 -2.12 -29.15
CA THR A 430 44.81 -2.74 -28.13
C THR A 430 45.68 -3.58 -27.17
N PRO A 431 45.63 -3.33 -25.84
CA PRO A 431 46.58 -3.94 -24.91
C PRO A 431 46.36 -5.45 -24.69
N SER A 432 45.13 -5.93 -24.87
CA SER A 432 44.76 -7.34 -24.71
C SER A 432 43.48 -7.66 -25.49
N ALA A 433 43.30 -8.92 -25.88
CA ALA A 433 42.10 -9.35 -26.58
C ALA A 433 40.83 -9.18 -25.71
N PRO A 434 39.66 -8.85 -26.30
CA PRO A 434 38.37 -8.90 -25.63
C PRO A 434 38.06 -10.28 -25.05
N THR A 435 37.35 -10.33 -23.93
CA THR A 435 36.93 -11.60 -23.31
C THR A 435 35.81 -12.25 -24.11
N VAL A 436 35.91 -13.54 -24.36
CA VAL A 436 34.85 -14.35 -24.96
C VAL A 436 33.96 -14.94 -23.87
N SER A 437 32.63 -14.83 -24.01
CA SER A 437 31.66 -15.53 -23.16
C SER A 437 30.61 -16.24 -24.02
N ALA A 438 29.86 -17.18 -23.48
CA ALA A 438 28.93 -17.98 -24.26
C ALA A 438 27.77 -18.51 -23.41
N ILE A 439 26.66 -18.85 -24.06
CA ILE A 439 25.48 -19.47 -23.47
C ILE A 439 25.21 -20.76 -24.24
N THR A 440 25.09 -21.88 -23.54
CA THR A 440 24.74 -23.17 -24.13
C THR A 440 23.29 -23.18 -24.60
N ALA A 441 22.98 -23.98 -25.62
CA ALA A 441 21.61 -24.18 -26.08
C ALA A 441 20.76 -24.90 -25.02
N GLN A 442 21.37 -25.84 -24.30
CA GLN A 442 20.80 -26.50 -23.14
C GLN A 442 21.50 -26.03 -21.87
N SER A 443 20.73 -25.68 -20.84
CA SER A 443 21.29 -25.26 -19.55
C SER A 443 22.11 -26.36 -18.87
N GLU A 444 21.88 -27.58 -19.32
CA GLU A 444 22.46 -28.84 -18.89
C GLU A 444 23.79 -29.19 -19.57
N ALA A 445 24.19 -28.48 -20.63
CA ALA A 445 25.45 -28.76 -21.32
C ALA A 445 26.66 -28.21 -20.53
N GLY A 446 27.77 -28.97 -20.51
CA GLY A 446 29.04 -28.51 -19.96
C GLY A 446 29.66 -27.42 -20.84
N LEU A 447 30.24 -26.39 -20.22
CA LEU A 447 30.85 -25.26 -20.90
C LEU A 447 32.24 -24.95 -20.34
N SER A 448 33.24 -24.82 -21.19
CA SER A 448 34.59 -24.36 -20.82
C SER A 448 35.13 -23.36 -21.83
N ILE A 449 35.78 -22.29 -21.35
CA ILE A 449 36.25 -21.20 -22.20
C ILE A 449 37.73 -20.94 -21.93
N SER A 450 38.54 -20.91 -22.98
CA SER A 450 39.94 -20.48 -22.96
C SER A 450 40.07 -19.15 -23.66
N GLN A 451 40.56 -18.13 -22.96
CA GLN A 451 40.72 -16.77 -23.49
C GLN A 451 42.01 -16.62 -24.31
N ALA A 452 42.01 -15.67 -25.24
CA ALA A 452 43.23 -15.29 -25.95
C ALA A 452 44.20 -14.54 -25.01
N THR A 453 45.47 -14.93 -25.01
CA THR A 453 46.51 -14.39 -24.11
C THR A 453 47.39 -13.30 -24.74
N SER A 454 47.24 -13.04 -26.04
CA SER A 454 47.98 -12.02 -26.79
C SER A 454 47.18 -11.55 -28.01
N LEU A 455 47.62 -10.47 -28.65
CA LEU A 455 47.07 -9.96 -29.91
C LEU A 455 48.17 -9.90 -30.99
N PRO A 456 47.93 -10.48 -32.19
CA PRO A 456 46.81 -11.34 -32.55
C PRO A 456 46.81 -12.65 -31.73
N GLY A 457 45.64 -13.24 -31.51
CA GLY A 457 45.49 -14.44 -30.68
C GLY A 457 44.13 -15.11 -30.80
N THR A 458 43.95 -16.25 -30.15
CA THR A 458 42.76 -17.10 -30.32
C THR A 458 42.12 -17.43 -28.97
N ALA A 459 40.80 -17.32 -28.88
CA ALA A 459 39.99 -17.85 -27.78
C ALA A 459 39.16 -19.06 -28.26
N THR A 460 38.88 -20.01 -27.38
CA THR A 460 38.10 -21.21 -27.69
C THR A 460 37.02 -21.47 -26.65
N VAL A 461 35.80 -21.78 -27.07
CA VAL A 461 34.68 -22.20 -26.24
C VAL A 461 34.36 -23.65 -26.55
N HIS A 462 34.52 -24.54 -25.58
CA HIS A 462 34.20 -25.95 -25.71
C HIS A 462 32.91 -26.27 -24.96
N VAL A 463 31.95 -26.86 -25.66
CA VAL A 463 30.63 -27.26 -25.16
C VAL A 463 30.53 -28.77 -25.21
N THR A 464 30.06 -29.40 -24.14
CA THR A 464 29.80 -30.84 -24.05
C THR A 464 28.32 -31.04 -23.76
N SER A 465 27.63 -31.92 -24.49
CA SER A 465 26.20 -32.20 -24.25
C SER A 465 25.93 -32.70 -22.83
N ALA A 466 24.68 -32.61 -22.38
CA ALA A 466 24.28 -32.99 -21.03
C ALA A 466 24.52 -34.47 -20.70
N ASN A 467 24.53 -35.33 -21.72
CA ASN A 467 24.84 -36.77 -21.60
C ASN A 467 26.35 -37.08 -21.69
N GLY A 468 27.20 -36.07 -21.92
CA GLY A 468 28.64 -36.21 -22.04
C GLY A 468 29.15 -36.89 -23.32
N GLN A 469 28.27 -37.22 -24.27
CA GLN A 469 28.64 -37.98 -25.47
C GLN A 469 29.04 -37.11 -26.66
N GLU A 470 28.46 -35.91 -26.78
CA GLU A 470 28.70 -34.98 -27.89
C GLU A 470 29.48 -33.75 -27.41
N SER A 471 30.30 -33.18 -28.28
CA SER A 471 30.98 -31.92 -27.97
C SER A 471 31.25 -31.08 -29.21
N ASN A 472 31.19 -29.76 -29.05
CA ASN A 472 31.54 -28.78 -30.08
C ASN A 472 32.57 -27.79 -29.54
N THR A 473 33.43 -27.28 -30.42
CA THR A 473 34.40 -26.23 -30.08
C THR A 473 34.23 -25.05 -31.02
N TYR A 474 33.90 -23.88 -30.45
CA TYR A 474 33.80 -22.60 -31.15
C TYR A 474 35.11 -21.82 -30.96
N THR A 475 35.65 -21.25 -32.02
CA THR A 475 36.94 -20.56 -32.03
C THR A 475 36.77 -19.11 -32.44
N VAL A 476 37.34 -18.16 -31.69
CA VAL A 476 37.36 -16.73 -32.01
C VAL A 476 38.81 -16.30 -32.25
N GLN A 477 39.12 -15.89 -33.49
CA GLN A 477 40.41 -15.38 -33.92
C GLN A 477 40.44 -13.85 -33.81
N PHE A 478 41.37 -13.30 -33.03
CA PHE A 478 41.57 -11.86 -32.91
C PHE A 478 42.72 -11.37 -33.80
N THR A 479 42.44 -10.40 -34.67
CA THR A 479 43.40 -9.75 -35.59
C THR A 479 43.44 -8.23 -35.36
N MET A 480 44.47 -7.51 -35.84
CA MET A 480 44.59 -6.04 -35.70
C MET A 480 44.53 -5.32 -37.06
N TYR A 481 43.94 -4.11 -37.10
CA TYR A 481 43.94 -3.21 -38.27
C TYR A 481 44.76 -1.93 -38.05
N ASP A 482 45.21 -1.27 -39.13
CA ASP A 482 46.11 -0.09 -39.10
C ASP A 482 45.45 1.21 -38.56
N PRO A 483 46.17 2.09 -37.83
CA PRO A 483 45.62 3.34 -37.27
C PRO A 483 45.40 4.46 -38.34
N SER A 484 44.36 5.28 -38.16
CA SER A 484 43.93 6.37 -39.06
C SER A 484 44.54 7.75 -38.75
N ASP A 485 44.65 8.62 -39.77
CA ASP A 485 45.11 10.02 -39.71
C ASP A 485 43.97 11.06 -39.55
N ASP A 486 42.71 10.64 -39.44
CA ASP A 486 41.56 11.54 -39.34
C ASP A 486 41.43 12.18 -37.94
N ALA A 487 41.66 13.50 -37.87
CA ALA A 487 41.50 14.33 -36.66
C ALA A 487 40.21 15.20 -36.68
N THR A 488 39.13 14.77 -37.34
CA THR A 488 37.89 15.55 -37.46
C THR A 488 36.75 15.07 -36.57
N LEU A 489 35.74 15.92 -36.37
CA LEU A 489 34.48 15.56 -35.71
C LEU A 489 33.41 15.23 -36.76
N ALA A 490 32.60 14.20 -36.49
CA ALA A 490 31.39 13.87 -37.23
C ALA A 490 30.18 14.73 -36.82
N GLY A 491 30.21 15.28 -35.60
CA GLY A 491 29.13 16.14 -35.10
C GLY A 491 29.45 16.78 -33.75
N ILE A 492 28.74 17.86 -33.45
CA ILE A 492 28.71 18.50 -32.13
C ILE A 492 27.24 18.62 -31.73
N THR A 493 26.92 18.33 -30.47
CA THR A 493 25.60 18.55 -29.88
C THR A 493 25.68 19.50 -28.69
N ILE A 494 24.64 20.31 -28.52
CA ILE A 494 24.41 21.21 -27.38
C ILE A 494 23.18 20.69 -26.65
N ASP A 495 23.32 20.31 -25.38
CA ASP A 495 22.28 19.68 -24.56
C ASP A 495 21.60 18.46 -25.24
N GLY A 496 22.37 17.74 -26.06
CA GLY A 496 21.93 16.55 -26.78
C GLY A 496 21.35 16.81 -28.17
N GLU A 497 21.11 18.07 -28.56
CA GLU A 497 20.62 18.43 -29.90
C GLU A 497 21.79 18.80 -30.84
N PRO A 498 21.80 18.36 -32.11
CA PRO A 498 22.85 18.70 -33.08
C PRO A 498 22.95 20.20 -33.35
N ILE A 499 24.19 20.72 -33.44
CA ILE A 499 24.40 22.10 -33.88
C ILE A 499 23.99 22.24 -35.36
N GLU A 500 23.14 23.23 -35.64
CA GLU A 500 22.73 23.54 -37.00
C GLU A 500 23.92 24.03 -37.85
N GLY A 501 24.04 23.50 -39.07
CA GLY A 501 25.13 23.89 -39.99
C GLY A 501 26.51 23.36 -39.62
N PHE A 502 26.59 22.32 -38.76
CA PHE A 502 27.86 21.67 -38.44
C PHE A 502 28.64 21.24 -39.71
N SER A 503 29.95 21.51 -39.69
CA SER A 503 30.91 21.04 -40.69
C SER A 503 32.20 20.61 -39.99
N SER A 504 32.76 19.47 -40.40
CA SER A 504 34.06 18.96 -39.94
C SER A 504 35.24 19.90 -40.24
N THR A 505 35.03 20.92 -41.08
CA THR A 505 36.04 21.93 -41.43
C THR A 505 35.73 23.31 -40.86
N ASN A 506 34.60 23.48 -40.16
CA ASN A 506 34.29 24.71 -39.44
C ASN A 506 34.63 24.56 -37.96
N PHE A 507 35.52 25.43 -37.49
CA PHE A 507 36.08 25.38 -36.14
C PHE A 507 35.47 26.39 -35.17
N ASN A 508 34.46 27.18 -35.58
CA ASN A 508 33.83 28.17 -34.70
C ASN A 508 32.30 28.15 -34.83
N TYR A 509 31.62 28.09 -33.68
CA TYR A 509 30.16 28.12 -33.56
C TYR A 509 29.76 29.11 -32.48
N THR A 510 28.74 29.95 -32.73
CA THR A 510 28.22 30.92 -31.76
C THR A 510 26.77 30.58 -31.43
N ILE A 511 26.44 30.52 -30.15
CA ILE A 511 25.13 30.13 -29.61
C ILE A 511 24.62 31.22 -28.67
N ASP A 512 23.52 31.87 -29.04
CA ASP A 512 22.83 32.86 -28.22
C ASP A 512 21.90 32.18 -27.21
N LEU A 513 22.05 32.49 -25.92
CA LEU A 513 21.28 31.90 -24.82
C LEU A 513 20.40 32.93 -24.09
N PRO A 514 19.26 32.50 -23.53
CA PRO A 514 18.47 33.30 -22.59
C PRO A 514 19.27 33.80 -21.37
N PHE A 515 18.85 34.93 -20.79
CA PHE A 515 19.39 35.41 -19.52
C PHE A 515 19.23 34.35 -18.41
N GLY A 516 20.30 34.13 -17.64
CA GLY A 516 20.31 33.15 -16.55
C GLY A 516 20.43 31.68 -16.96
N SER A 517 20.58 31.36 -18.26
CA SER A 517 20.84 29.98 -18.69
C SER A 517 22.11 29.41 -18.03
N PRO A 518 22.11 28.13 -17.62
CA PRO A 518 23.33 27.44 -17.22
C PRO A 518 24.24 27.22 -18.45
N VAL A 519 25.54 26.99 -18.23
CA VAL A 519 26.47 26.62 -19.31
C VAL A 519 25.96 25.31 -19.96
N PRO A 520 25.63 25.29 -21.27
CA PRO A 520 25.12 24.10 -21.93
C PRO A 520 26.14 22.96 -21.95
N VAL A 521 25.66 21.72 -21.91
CA VAL A 521 26.52 20.55 -22.05
C VAL A 521 26.88 20.38 -23.52
N VAL A 522 28.17 20.48 -23.82
CA VAL A 522 28.70 20.24 -25.17
C VAL A 522 29.17 18.80 -25.26
N ASN A 523 28.61 18.05 -26.21
CA ASN A 523 29.15 16.75 -26.59
C ASN A 523 29.63 16.79 -28.03
N ALA A 524 30.58 15.92 -28.35
CA ALA A 524 31.14 15.82 -29.68
C ALA A 524 31.27 14.36 -30.08
N THR A 525 31.10 14.10 -31.36
CA THR A 525 31.28 12.77 -31.97
C THR A 525 32.46 12.85 -32.91
N LEU A 526 33.44 11.97 -32.72
CA LEU A 526 34.61 11.87 -33.59
C LEU A 526 34.21 11.28 -34.96
N SER A 527 34.83 11.76 -36.03
CA SER A 527 34.70 11.13 -37.36
C SER A 527 35.36 9.75 -37.39
N TRP A 528 36.45 9.59 -36.64
CA TRP A 528 37.14 8.34 -36.43
C TRP A 528 37.15 7.97 -34.95
N HIS A 529 36.62 6.80 -34.60
CA HIS A 529 36.35 6.46 -33.20
C HIS A 529 37.61 6.24 -32.34
N GLU A 530 38.79 6.12 -32.96
CA GLU A 530 40.08 5.93 -32.29
C GLU A 530 40.89 7.23 -32.14
N ALA A 531 40.39 8.34 -32.68
CA ALA A 531 41.00 9.65 -32.48
C ALA A 531 40.93 10.08 -31.00
N GLY A 532 41.96 10.75 -30.50
CA GLY A 532 41.96 11.34 -29.17
C GLY A 532 41.11 12.61 -29.10
N MET A 533 40.36 12.80 -28.01
CA MET A 533 39.55 14.00 -27.79
C MET A 533 39.79 14.59 -26.40
N ALA A 534 40.00 15.91 -26.33
CA ALA A 534 40.07 16.67 -25.10
C ALA A 534 39.10 17.85 -25.16
N MET A 535 38.27 18.03 -24.13
CA MET A 535 37.30 19.12 -24.06
C MET A 535 37.61 20.06 -22.90
N TYR A 536 37.39 21.35 -23.13
CA TYR A 536 37.52 22.41 -22.13
C TYR A 536 36.23 23.22 -22.10
N GLU A 537 35.61 23.32 -20.92
CA GLU A 537 34.32 23.96 -20.73
C GLU A 537 34.46 25.40 -20.22
N ALA A 538 33.50 26.25 -20.57
CA ALA A 538 33.34 27.59 -20.05
C ALA A 538 32.86 27.55 -18.59
N GLY A 539 33.43 28.40 -17.73
CA GLY A 539 33.01 28.49 -16.33
C GLY A 539 31.74 29.32 -16.08
N SER A 540 31.31 30.12 -17.05
CA SER A 540 30.12 30.97 -17.00
C SER A 540 29.68 31.37 -18.41
N ILE A 541 28.44 31.85 -18.56
CA ILE A 541 27.99 32.54 -19.78
C ILE A 541 27.98 34.05 -19.50
N PRO A 542 28.48 34.90 -20.42
CA PRO A 542 29.10 34.55 -21.70
C PRO A 542 30.46 33.85 -21.53
N GLY A 543 30.76 32.89 -22.42
CA GLY A 543 31.94 32.02 -22.30
C GLY A 543 32.22 31.18 -23.55
N THR A 544 33.28 30.39 -23.56
CA THR A 544 33.66 29.56 -24.73
C THR A 544 34.12 28.17 -24.31
N ASN A 545 33.55 27.14 -24.93
CA ASN A 545 34.05 25.77 -24.87
C ASN A 545 35.01 25.52 -26.04
N SER A 546 35.99 24.64 -25.85
CA SER A 546 36.85 24.15 -26.93
C SER A 546 37.00 22.63 -26.91
N ILE A 547 36.96 22.01 -28.09
CA ILE A 547 37.16 20.57 -28.30
C ILE A 547 38.41 20.40 -29.16
N GLN A 548 39.46 19.81 -28.60
CA GLN A 548 40.66 19.38 -29.32
C GLN A 548 40.52 17.91 -29.75
N VAL A 549 40.76 17.63 -31.02
CA VAL A 549 40.81 16.28 -31.61
C VAL A 549 42.22 16.01 -32.10
N THR A 550 42.73 14.79 -31.87
CA THR A 550 44.04 14.30 -32.33
C THR A 550 43.83 13.00 -33.08
N SER A 551 44.42 12.80 -34.26
CA SER A 551 44.25 11.56 -35.03
C SER A 551 44.77 10.33 -34.28
N ALA A 552 44.29 9.14 -34.66
CA ALA A 552 44.62 7.87 -33.98
C ALA A 552 46.11 7.49 -34.11
N ASP A 553 46.74 7.86 -35.23
CA ASP A 553 48.19 7.73 -35.44
C ASP A 553 49.01 8.84 -34.74
N GLY A 554 48.36 9.84 -34.15
CA GLY A 554 48.96 10.96 -33.44
C GLY A 554 49.61 12.03 -34.32
N THR A 555 49.40 12.02 -35.63
CA THR A 555 50.07 12.93 -36.57
C THR A 555 49.35 14.26 -36.81
N GLU A 556 48.01 14.31 -36.66
CA GLU A 556 47.18 15.48 -36.95
C GLU A 556 46.37 15.96 -35.72
N SER A 557 46.06 17.26 -35.63
CA SER A 557 45.22 17.80 -34.54
C SER A 557 44.40 19.04 -34.95
N ASN A 558 43.12 19.07 -34.56
CA ASN A 558 42.17 20.17 -34.81
C ASN A 558 41.52 20.67 -33.50
N ILE A 559 41.12 21.94 -33.44
CA ILE A 559 40.39 22.52 -32.28
C ILE A 559 39.11 23.22 -32.76
N TYR A 560 37.97 22.88 -32.15
CA TYR A 560 36.65 23.48 -32.39
C TYR A 560 36.25 24.36 -31.21
N TYR A 561 35.76 25.58 -31.46
CA TYR A 561 35.29 26.54 -30.46
C TYR A 561 33.77 26.72 -30.51
N ILE A 562 33.12 26.66 -29.35
CA ILE A 562 31.70 26.93 -29.16
C ILE A 562 31.57 28.14 -28.23
N ILE A 563 31.10 29.26 -28.77
CA ILE A 563 31.03 30.56 -28.10
C ILE A 563 29.59 30.80 -27.64
N PHE A 564 29.36 30.92 -26.33
CA PHE A 564 28.07 31.20 -25.74
C PHE A 564 27.90 32.71 -25.45
N THR A 565 26.82 33.28 -25.95
CA THR A 565 26.37 34.67 -25.74
C THR A 565 25.06 34.68 -24.94
N GLN A 566 24.70 35.79 -24.29
CA GLN A 566 23.52 35.89 -23.42
C GLN A 566 22.66 37.12 -23.75
N SER A 567 21.34 36.98 -23.62
CA SER A 567 20.34 38.06 -23.72
C SER A 567 20.11 38.80 -22.39
N ASP A 568 19.44 39.96 -22.43
CA ASP A 568 19.17 40.81 -21.25
C ASP A 568 18.00 40.29 -20.38
N PRO A 569 17.97 40.54 -19.05
CA PRO A 569 16.89 40.11 -18.15
C PRO A 569 15.55 40.84 -18.37
N SER A 570 14.43 40.13 -18.18
CA SER A 570 13.07 40.69 -18.22
C SER A 570 12.68 41.45 -16.93
N ALA A 571 11.85 42.50 -17.09
CA ALA A 571 11.32 43.35 -16.01
C ALA A 571 9.81 43.13 -15.71
N ASP A 572 9.18 42.15 -16.35
CA ASP A 572 7.74 41.90 -16.22
C ASP A 572 7.43 41.12 -14.93
N ALA A 573 6.93 41.84 -13.92
CA ALA A 573 6.50 41.27 -12.64
C ALA A 573 4.96 41.13 -12.54
N THR A 574 4.24 41.01 -13.66
CA THR A 574 2.76 40.95 -13.65
C THR A 574 2.22 39.51 -13.66
N LEU A 575 0.96 39.34 -13.22
CA LEU A 575 0.22 38.07 -13.32
C LEU A 575 -0.64 38.03 -14.59
N SER A 576 -0.78 36.85 -15.19
CA SER A 576 -1.76 36.54 -16.23
C SER A 576 -3.09 36.04 -15.64
N GLU A 577 -3.05 35.38 -14.47
CA GLU A 577 -4.24 34.92 -13.75
C GLU A 577 -4.06 34.97 -12.22
N ILE A 578 -5.16 35.19 -11.51
CA ILE A 578 -5.27 34.91 -10.06
C ILE A 578 -6.60 34.19 -9.81
N ASN A 579 -6.51 33.03 -9.17
CA ASN A 579 -7.61 32.10 -8.99
C ASN A 579 -7.91 31.92 -7.49
N VAL A 580 -9.18 31.76 -7.14
CA VAL A 580 -9.65 31.39 -5.80
C VAL A 580 -10.40 30.07 -5.90
N ASN A 581 -9.98 29.06 -5.14
CA ASN A 581 -10.49 27.68 -5.21
C ASN A 581 -10.49 27.13 -6.66
N GLY A 582 -9.46 27.48 -7.44
CA GLY A 582 -9.31 27.06 -8.83
C GLY A 582 -10.18 27.80 -9.84
N SER A 583 -10.91 28.85 -9.44
CA SER A 583 -11.70 29.70 -10.34
C SER A 583 -11.11 31.11 -10.46
N LEU A 584 -11.03 31.63 -11.69
CA LEU A 584 -10.48 32.96 -11.96
C LEU A 584 -11.29 34.06 -11.25
N ILE A 585 -10.60 34.99 -10.59
CA ILE A 585 -11.27 36.14 -9.98
C ILE A 585 -11.96 36.97 -11.06
N SER A 586 -13.25 37.25 -10.85
CA SER A 586 -14.04 38.07 -11.76
C SER A 586 -13.44 39.48 -11.89
N GLY A 587 -13.19 39.92 -13.13
CA GLY A 587 -12.64 41.24 -13.41
C GLY A 587 -11.14 41.38 -13.16
N PHE A 588 -10.39 40.28 -13.11
CA PHE A 588 -8.92 40.31 -13.00
C PHE A 588 -8.27 41.21 -14.07
N SER A 589 -7.31 42.02 -13.64
CA SER A 589 -6.43 42.82 -14.50
C SER A 589 -4.99 42.77 -13.95
N PRO A 590 -3.96 42.59 -14.80
CA PRO A 590 -2.56 42.63 -14.38
C PRO A 590 -2.15 43.95 -13.71
N SER A 591 -2.86 45.05 -13.97
CA SER A 591 -2.58 46.34 -13.33
C SER A 591 -3.28 46.55 -11.99
N GLN A 592 -4.21 45.66 -11.61
CA GLN A 592 -4.99 45.76 -10.39
C GLN A 592 -4.43 44.80 -9.33
N THR A 593 -3.97 45.38 -8.23
CA THR A 593 -3.26 44.66 -7.17
C THR A 593 -4.12 44.33 -5.96
N ASN A 594 -5.40 44.69 -5.93
CA ASN A 594 -6.28 44.44 -4.78
C ASN A 594 -7.64 43.87 -5.23
N TYR A 595 -8.06 42.81 -4.57
CA TYR A 595 -9.33 42.10 -4.80
C TYR A 595 -10.00 41.79 -3.47
N THR A 596 -11.34 41.84 -3.43
CA THR A 596 -12.13 41.47 -2.26
C THR A 596 -13.14 40.39 -2.64
N ILE A 597 -13.16 39.30 -1.87
CA ILE A 597 -14.04 38.15 -2.06
C ILE A 597 -14.90 38.00 -0.80
N ASN A 598 -16.21 38.14 -0.96
CA ASN A 598 -17.17 37.89 0.12
C ASN A 598 -17.50 36.40 0.16
N ILE A 599 -17.32 35.79 1.32
CA ILE A 599 -17.60 34.39 1.60
C ILE A 599 -18.85 34.33 2.49
N PRO A 600 -19.91 33.63 2.07
CA PRO A 600 -21.03 33.32 2.96
C PRO A 600 -20.54 32.53 4.17
N ASP A 601 -20.98 32.87 5.38
CA ASP A 601 -20.60 32.16 6.63
C ASP A 601 -20.93 30.65 6.59
N SER A 602 -21.87 30.24 5.73
CA SER A 602 -22.17 28.83 5.44
C SER A 602 -21.07 28.07 4.68
N GLU A 603 -20.07 28.75 4.14
CA GLU A 603 -18.98 28.21 3.31
C GLU A 603 -17.60 28.37 3.99
N ALA A 604 -17.55 28.30 5.33
CA ALA A 604 -16.40 28.66 6.19
C ALA A 604 -15.13 27.77 6.07
N SER A 605 -14.79 27.29 4.88
CA SER A 605 -13.44 26.84 4.55
C SER A 605 -12.62 28.00 4.01
N ILE A 606 -11.39 28.19 4.52
CA ILE A 606 -10.46 29.22 4.03
C ILE A 606 -10.16 28.97 2.53
N PRO A 607 -10.53 29.90 1.62
CA PRO A 607 -10.29 29.70 0.19
C PRO A 607 -8.80 29.69 -0.14
N GLN A 608 -8.42 28.88 -1.14
CA GLN A 608 -7.05 28.78 -1.60
C GLN A 608 -6.80 29.71 -2.79
N VAL A 609 -5.79 30.56 -2.68
CA VAL A 609 -5.32 31.42 -3.78
C VAL A 609 -4.25 30.71 -4.59
N SER A 610 -4.39 30.71 -5.91
CA SER A 610 -3.32 30.36 -6.85
C SER A 610 -3.18 31.45 -7.91
N ALA A 611 -2.04 31.48 -8.60
CA ALA A 611 -1.76 32.52 -9.58
C ALA A 611 -0.88 31.99 -10.72
N VAL A 612 -0.96 32.64 -11.87
CA VAL A 612 -0.13 32.36 -13.05
C VAL A 612 0.57 33.66 -13.44
N VAL A 613 1.89 33.61 -13.57
CA VAL A 613 2.72 34.75 -13.98
C VAL A 613 2.51 35.09 -15.47
N ASN A 614 2.69 36.35 -15.85
CA ASN A 614 2.63 36.76 -17.26
C ASN A 614 3.93 36.44 -18.01
N ASP A 615 5.06 36.56 -17.34
CA ASP A 615 6.37 36.10 -17.81
C ASP A 615 6.71 34.77 -17.14
N GLU A 616 6.86 33.71 -17.93
CA GLU A 616 7.18 32.34 -17.47
C GLU A 616 8.50 32.27 -16.68
N LEU A 617 9.35 33.29 -16.79
CA LEU A 617 10.63 33.37 -16.09
C LEU A 617 10.56 34.17 -14.78
N ALA A 618 9.42 34.78 -14.45
CA ALA A 618 9.19 35.43 -13.16
C ALA A 618 8.86 34.38 -12.07
N SER A 619 9.27 34.64 -10.83
CA SER A 619 8.92 33.80 -9.69
C SER A 619 7.68 34.33 -8.96
N VAL A 620 6.93 33.43 -8.32
CA VAL A 620 5.71 33.77 -7.56
C VAL A 620 5.78 33.17 -6.15
N GLU A 621 5.49 33.99 -5.14
CA GLU A 621 5.37 33.59 -3.73
C GLU A 621 3.95 33.89 -3.26
N ILE A 622 3.26 32.89 -2.69
CA ILE A 622 1.87 33.02 -2.23
C ILE A 622 1.81 32.78 -0.73
N ASN A 623 1.37 33.77 0.02
CA ASN A 623 0.99 33.64 1.42
C ASN A 623 -0.53 33.54 1.51
N GLN A 624 -1.05 32.40 1.94
CA GLN A 624 -2.49 32.18 2.10
C GLN A 624 -3.03 32.96 3.31
N ALA A 625 -4.35 33.13 3.37
CA ALA A 625 -5.00 33.62 4.58
C ALA A 625 -4.98 32.52 5.66
N ASP A 626 -4.74 32.89 6.92
CA ASP A 626 -4.73 31.95 8.04
C ASP A 626 -6.11 31.78 8.68
N ASP A 627 -7.00 32.77 8.53
CA ASP A 627 -8.33 32.84 9.14
C ASP A 627 -9.34 33.49 8.19
N LEU A 628 -10.63 33.39 8.54
CA LEU A 628 -11.72 34.14 7.91
C LEU A 628 -12.39 35.08 8.94
N PRO A 629 -12.57 36.38 8.65
CA PRO A 629 -12.02 37.11 7.49
C PRO A 629 -10.49 37.19 7.53
N GLY A 630 -9.84 37.22 6.36
CA GLY A 630 -8.39 37.17 6.25
C GLY A 630 -7.85 37.66 4.92
N VAL A 631 -6.54 37.68 4.76
CA VAL A 631 -5.88 38.23 3.57
C VAL A 631 -4.84 37.24 3.05
N ALA A 632 -4.91 36.96 1.75
CA ALA A 632 -3.85 36.28 1.02
C ALA A 632 -3.05 37.29 0.18
N THR A 633 -1.75 37.07 0.02
CA THR A 633 -0.86 37.89 -0.82
C THR A 633 -0.13 37.03 -1.84
N VAL A 634 0.06 37.59 -3.03
CA VAL A 634 0.82 36.98 -4.13
C VAL A 634 1.90 37.98 -4.55
N GLU A 635 3.17 37.70 -4.27
CA GLU A 635 4.31 38.50 -4.72
C GLU A 635 4.94 37.87 -5.96
N VAL A 636 5.07 38.65 -7.03
CA VAL A 636 5.73 38.27 -8.27
C VAL A 636 7.06 39.01 -8.37
N THR A 637 8.14 38.31 -8.69
CA THR A 637 9.48 38.88 -8.91
C THR A 637 9.95 38.57 -10.33
N ALA A 638 10.23 39.61 -11.13
CA ALA A 638 10.79 39.50 -12.47
C ALA A 638 12.28 39.10 -12.45
N GLN A 639 12.82 38.69 -13.60
CA GLN A 639 14.22 38.25 -13.71
C GLN A 639 15.25 39.34 -13.36
N ASP A 640 14.92 40.62 -13.57
CA ASP A 640 15.77 41.76 -13.19
C ASP A 640 15.66 42.15 -11.70
N GLY A 641 14.77 41.50 -10.94
CA GLY A 641 14.50 41.75 -9.53
C GLY A 641 13.35 42.73 -9.25
N SER A 642 12.70 43.28 -10.28
CA SER A 642 11.47 44.07 -10.13
C SER A 642 10.34 43.26 -9.49
N LYS A 643 9.55 43.85 -8.59
CA LYS A 643 8.49 43.14 -7.84
C LYS A 643 7.11 43.77 -7.99
N GLN A 644 6.06 42.95 -7.95
CA GLN A 644 4.67 43.39 -7.81
C GLN A 644 3.89 42.46 -6.88
N THR A 645 3.10 43.04 -5.97
CA THR A 645 2.31 42.28 -4.99
C THR A 645 0.81 42.47 -5.25
N TYR A 646 0.08 41.36 -5.28
CA TYR A 646 -1.39 41.30 -5.35
C TYR A 646 -1.94 40.87 -4.00
N THR A 647 -3.08 41.42 -3.61
CA THR A 647 -3.74 41.19 -2.32
C THR A 647 -5.18 40.74 -2.56
N VAL A 648 -5.55 39.61 -1.98
CA VAL A 648 -6.91 39.07 -2.00
C VAL A 648 -7.44 39.09 -0.57
N THR A 649 -8.40 39.97 -0.30
CA THR A 649 -9.06 40.08 1.00
C THR A 649 -10.33 39.23 1.02
N PHE A 650 -10.42 38.29 1.95
CA PHE A 650 -11.61 37.50 2.22
C PHE A 650 -12.42 38.13 3.36
N THR A 651 -13.70 38.36 3.11
CA THR A 651 -14.66 38.90 4.08
C THR A 651 -15.76 37.88 4.34
N VAL A 652 -16.18 37.68 5.59
CA VAL A 652 -17.31 36.79 5.94
C VAL A 652 -18.59 37.60 6.03
N THR A 653 -19.67 37.12 5.41
CA THR A 653 -21.01 37.70 5.55
C THR A 653 -21.92 36.73 6.32
N THR A 654 -22.38 37.14 7.51
CA THR A 654 -23.35 36.40 8.32
C THR A 654 -24.72 37.08 8.32
N ASN A 655 -25.80 36.30 8.44
CA ASN A 655 -27.16 36.81 8.56
C ASN A 655 -27.58 37.09 10.01
N TRP A 656 -26.75 36.70 10.99
CA TRP A 656 -27.00 36.95 12.39
C TRP A 656 -26.92 38.44 12.73
N LEU A 657 -27.99 38.95 13.33
CA LEU A 657 -27.95 40.15 14.15
C LEU A 657 -27.51 39.74 15.56
N ILE A 658 -26.56 40.47 16.14
CA ILE A 658 -25.83 40.02 17.33
C ILE A 658 -25.95 41.03 18.46
N TYR A 659 -26.28 40.53 19.65
CA TYR A 659 -26.14 41.22 20.93
C TYR A 659 -25.25 40.36 21.83
N ASP A 660 -24.04 40.84 22.12
CA ASP A 660 -22.97 40.12 22.83
C ASP A 660 -22.88 40.43 24.33
N ALA A 661 -23.92 41.08 24.89
CA ALA A 661 -23.98 41.56 26.27
C ALA A 661 -22.81 42.41 26.78
N SER A 662 -21.96 42.94 25.89
CA SER A 662 -20.86 43.87 26.23
C SER A 662 -21.34 45.24 26.75
N ALA A 663 -22.61 45.57 26.48
CA ALA A 663 -23.29 46.79 26.94
C ALA A 663 -24.74 46.46 27.33
N LEU A 664 -25.40 47.34 28.09
CA LEU A 664 -26.84 47.21 28.31
C LEU A 664 -27.59 47.19 26.96
N PRO A 665 -28.69 46.42 26.81
CA PRO A 665 -29.37 46.25 25.51
C PRO A 665 -29.85 47.56 24.85
N GLY A 666 -30.10 48.62 25.62
CA GLY A 666 -30.46 49.93 25.10
C GLY A 666 -29.31 50.71 24.45
N SER A 667 -28.06 50.29 24.69
CA SER A 667 -26.83 50.93 24.21
C SER A 667 -26.08 50.09 23.17
N SER A 668 -26.59 48.91 22.81
CA SER A 668 -26.01 48.02 21.79
C SER A 668 -26.44 48.42 20.37
N SER A 669 -25.77 47.85 19.37
CA SER A 669 -26.19 47.88 17.97
C SER A 669 -26.23 46.44 17.45
N PRO A 670 -27.40 45.84 17.19
CA PRO A 670 -28.73 46.45 17.16
C PRO A 670 -29.25 46.83 18.55
N SER A 671 -30.00 47.93 18.64
CA SER A 671 -30.49 48.46 19.92
C SER A 671 -31.83 47.85 20.32
N PHE A 672 -31.97 47.45 21.58
CA PHE A 672 -33.25 47.08 22.17
C PHE A 672 -33.91 48.29 22.84
N SER A 673 -35.24 48.34 22.81
CA SER A 673 -36.04 49.34 23.50
C SER A 673 -36.57 48.81 24.83
N ALA A 674 -36.67 49.68 25.83
CA ALA A 674 -37.28 49.33 27.10
C ALA A 674 -38.79 49.11 26.94
N SER A 675 -39.33 47.96 27.39
CA SER A 675 -40.74 47.61 27.35
C SER A 675 -41.24 47.12 28.72
N ASP A 676 -42.30 47.75 29.24
CA ASP A 676 -42.91 47.42 30.54
C ASP A 676 -41.88 47.42 31.70
N PHE A 677 -41.25 48.57 32.02
CA PHE A 677 -40.24 48.71 33.07
C PHE A 677 -40.81 49.39 34.32
N ASP A 678 -41.05 48.62 35.38
CA ASP A 678 -41.68 49.13 36.62
C ASP A 678 -40.89 48.80 37.91
N ASN A 679 -39.56 48.52 37.81
CA ASN A 679 -38.54 48.26 38.88
C ASN A 679 -37.71 46.94 38.75
N PRO A 680 -37.17 46.55 37.58
CA PRO A 680 -36.22 45.44 37.42
C PRO A 680 -34.75 45.90 37.58
N SER A 681 -33.84 45.06 38.07
CA SER A 681 -32.39 45.34 38.06
C SER A 681 -31.71 44.62 36.89
N PHE A 682 -31.35 45.36 35.84
CA PHE A 682 -30.43 44.90 34.80
C PHE A 682 -29.07 45.55 35.01
N SER A 683 -28.02 44.76 35.08
CA SER A 683 -26.65 45.24 35.23
C SER A 683 -25.68 44.38 34.43
N LEU A 684 -24.52 44.93 34.09
CA LEU A 684 -23.42 44.14 33.57
C LEU A 684 -22.59 43.59 34.73
N VAL A 685 -22.12 42.36 34.59
CA VAL A 685 -21.20 41.73 35.54
C VAL A 685 -20.07 41.07 34.75
N ASP A 686 -18.86 41.05 35.33
CA ASP A 686 -17.73 40.37 34.72
C ASP A 686 -18.02 38.86 34.63
N ASP A 687 -17.69 38.26 33.48
CA ASP A 687 -17.71 36.81 33.32
C ASP A 687 -16.51 36.19 34.07
N THR A 688 -16.74 35.70 35.28
CA THR A 688 -15.69 35.05 36.08
C THR A 688 -15.41 33.60 35.66
N ASP A 689 -16.20 33.04 34.75
CA ASP A 689 -16.16 31.63 34.33
C ASP A 689 -15.58 31.47 32.89
N GLY A 690 -15.29 32.56 32.18
CA GLY A 690 -14.97 32.59 30.73
C GLY A 690 -13.48 32.60 30.33
N CYS A 691 -13.20 32.29 29.06
CA CYS A 691 -11.85 32.28 28.46
C CYS A 691 -11.51 33.52 27.61
N ILE A 692 -12.44 34.49 27.53
CA ILE A 692 -12.24 35.77 26.87
C ILE A 692 -11.94 36.80 27.96
N ASP A 693 -10.75 37.41 27.90
CA ASP A 693 -10.39 38.53 28.77
C ASP A 693 -11.40 39.68 28.56
N ASP A 694 -11.91 40.26 29.65
CA ASP A 694 -12.86 41.38 29.68
C ASP A 694 -14.31 41.10 29.16
N ASN A 695 -14.78 39.84 29.10
CA ASN A 695 -16.19 39.55 28.76
C ASN A 695 -17.18 40.07 29.83
N GLN A 696 -18.36 40.53 29.39
CA GLN A 696 -19.44 41.02 30.26
C GLN A 696 -20.71 40.18 30.07
N LEU A 697 -21.37 39.85 31.16
CA LEU A 697 -22.67 39.18 31.15
C LEU A 697 -23.77 40.17 31.51
N LEU A 698 -24.92 40.05 30.84
CA LEU A 698 -26.12 40.75 31.26
C LEU A 698 -26.76 39.97 32.42
N LYS A 699 -26.73 40.57 33.61
CA LYS A 699 -27.44 40.09 34.79
C LYS A 699 -28.86 40.66 34.82
N LEU A 700 -29.86 39.78 34.80
CA LEU A 700 -31.24 40.05 35.16
C LEU A 700 -31.47 39.60 36.60
N GLU A 701 -31.86 40.52 37.48
CA GLU A 701 -32.23 40.21 38.86
C GLU A 701 -33.52 40.92 39.26
N HIS A 702 -34.53 40.11 39.59
CA HIS A 702 -35.84 40.57 40.00
C HIS A 702 -36.31 39.81 41.26
N THR A 703 -36.24 40.50 42.40
CA THR A 703 -36.39 39.88 43.73
C THR A 703 -37.77 40.11 44.38
N SER A 704 -38.73 40.77 43.71
CA SER A 704 -40.05 41.08 44.27
C SER A 704 -41.19 40.90 43.26
N PRO A 705 -42.24 40.10 43.54
CA PRO A 705 -43.39 39.86 42.63
C PRO A 705 -44.32 41.07 42.33
N SER A 706 -43.80 42.23 41.93
CA SER A 706 -44.61 43.41 41.58
C SER A 706 -44.04 44.32 40.48
N SER A 707 -42.89 43.99 39.89
CA SER A 707 -42.20 44.85 38.92
C SER A 707 -42.03 44.13 37.57
N LYS A 708 -42.12 44.85 36.45
CA LYS A 708 -41.89 44.29 35.11
C LYS A 708 -40.60 44.81 34.52
N GLY A 709 -40.01 44.09 33.58
CA GLY A 709 -38.82 44.55 32.85
C GLY A 709 -38.47 43.72 31.63
N ASN A 710 -38.54 44.30 30.42
CA ASN A 710 -38.25 43.57 29.18
C ASN A 710 -37.54 44.42 28.15
N TRP A 711 -36.47 43.89 27.57
CA TRP A 711 -35.84 44.48 26.40
C TRP A 711 -36.51 43.96 25.13
N ARG A 712 -37.00 44.88 24.30
CA ARG A 712 -37.77 44.60 23.08
C ARG A 712 -36.99 45.02 21.84
N TYR A 713 -36.86 44.11 20.90
CA TYR A 713 -36.37 44.40 19.56
C TYR A 713 -37.54 44.38 18.58
N ASP A 714 -37.82 45.55 18.00
CA ASP A 714 -38.87 45.73 16.98
C ASP A 714 -38.29 45.39 15.61
N PHE A 715 -38.87 44.40 14.92
CA PHE A 715 -38.34 44.00 13.61
C PHE A 715 -38.58 45.12 12.58
N PRO A 716 -37.60 45.42 11.70
CA PRO A 716 -37.67 46.50 10.73
C PRO A 716 -38.74 46.29 9.64
N SER A 717 -39.17 45.05 9.39
CA SER A 717 -40.18 44.68 8.40
C SER A 717 -41.18 43.68 8.98
N GLY A 718 -42.37 43.52 8.37
CA GLY A 718 -43.39 42.58 8.85
C GLY A 718 -42.95 41.13 8.74
N GLN A 719 -42.35 40.59 9.80
CA GLN A 719 -41.69 39.29 9.76
C GLN A 719 -42.69 38.14 9.70
N ILE A 720 -42.29 37.09 8.98
CA ILE A 720 -43.04 35.82 8.88
C ILE A 720 -42.24 34.63 9.39
N ALA A 721 -40.91 34.73 9.47
CA ALA A 721 -40.03 33.69 9.98
C ALA A 721 -38.83 34.32 10.71
N VAL A 722 -38.46 33.79 11.87
CA VAL A 722 -37.28 34.24 12.65
C VAL A 722 -36.66 33.06 13.39
N THR A 723 -35.34 33.06 13.51
CA THR A 723 -34.57 32.21 14.40
C THR A 723 -33.94 33.06 15.49
N ILE A 724 -34.13 32.71 16.76
CA ILE A 724 -33.54 33.40 17.92
C ILE A 724 -32.73 32.37 18.69
N VAL A 725 -31.48 32.71 19.03
CA VAL A 725 -30.61 31.86 19.83
C VAL A 725 -30.03 32.69 20.96
N ALA A 726 -30.07 32.16 22.19
CA ALA A 726 -29.54 32.83 23.36
C ALA A 726 -28.75 31.86 24.23
N ARG A 727 -27.62 32.33 24.79
CA ARG A 727 -26.85 31.60 25.80
C ARG A 727 -27.17 32.15 27.18
N VAL A 728 -27.76 31.30 28.04
CA VAL A 728 -28.40 31.71 29.30
C VAL A 728 -28.10 30.71 30.41
N LYS A 729 -27.95 31.22 31.63
CA LYS A 729 -27.76 30.46 32.88
C LYS A 729 -28.62 31.07 33.99
N ALA A 730 -29.15 30.26 34.90
CA ALA A 730 -29.88 30.75 36.06
C ALA A 730 -28.95 31.56 36.99
N LEU A 731 -29.44 32.67 37.53
CA LEU A 731 -28.72 33.39 38.57
C LEU A 731 -28.80 32.58 39.88
N PRO A 732 -27.66 32.31 40.56
CA PRO A 732 -27.69 31.58 41.83
C PRO A 732 -28.58 32.26 42.88
N GLY A 733 -29.63 31.57 43.31
CA GLY A 733 -30.62 32.10 44.27
C GLY A 733 -31.98 31.44 44.10
N ALA A 734 -32.86 31.60 45.09
CA ALA A 734 -34.23 31.08 45.03
C ALA A 734 -35.11 32.04 44.20
N PHE A 735 -34.99 31.96 42.88
CA PHE A 735 -35.85 32.65 41.91
C PHE A 735 -36.88 31.68 41.35
N ASP A 736 -38.06 32.16 40.97
CA ASP A 736 -39.09 31.31 40.36
C ASP A 736 -38.79 31.05 38.87
N LYS A 737 -38.25 32.05 38.17
CA LYS A 737 -37.99 32.03 36.73
C LYS A 737 -36.55 32.41 36.40
N VAL A 738 -36.04 31.90 35.29
CA VAL A 738 -34.78 32.34 34.70
C VAL A 738 -35.06 33.51 33.75
N MET A 739 -35.78 33.25 32.67
CA MET A 739 -36.13 34.25 31.68
C MET A 739 -37.40 33.86 30.91
N VAL A 740 -38.11 34.86 30.38
CA VAL A 740 -39.18 34.68 29.40
C VAL A 740 -38.78 35.30 28.07
N ILE A 741 -38.99 34.59 26.97
CA ILE A 741 -38.91 35.15 25.60
C ILE A 741 -40.33 35.21 25.03
N ASP A 742 -40.77 36.41 24.62
CA ASP A 742 -42.10 36.70 24.07
C ASP A 742 -41.97 37.17 22.62
N MET A 743 -42.50 36.38 21.69
CA MET A 743 -42.46 36.61 20.25
C MET A 743 -43.86 37.01 19.76
N GLN A 744 -43.98 38.19 19.16
CA GLN A 744 -45.25 38.70 18.64
C GLN A 744 -45.05 39.26 17.24
N PHE A 745 -45.35 38.44 16.23
CA PHE A 745 -45.27 38.78 14.81
C PHE A 745 -46.03 37.74 13.98
N ALA A 746 -46.22 38.01 12.68
CA ALA A 746 -46.95 37.13 11.76
C ALA A 746 -48.36 36.74 12.22
N GLY A 747 -49.04 37.60 12.98
CA GLY A 747 -50.40 37.30 13.44
C GLY A 747 -50.47 36.29 14.58
N SER A 748 -49.38 35.96 15.30
CA SER A 748 -49.37 35.04 16.45
C SER A 748 -48.55 35.56 17.64
N ARG A 749 -48.87 35.11 18.87
CA ARG A 749 -48.24 35.54 20.14
C ARG A 749 -47.76 34.33 20.94
N GLU A 750 -46.45 34.13 20.98
CA GLU A 750 -45.83 32.94 21.57
C GLU A 750 -44.83 33.27 22.66
N ARG A 751 -44.79 32.43 23.70
CA ARG A 751 -43.93 32.65 24.86
C ARG A 751 -43.31 31.37 25.33
N ILE A 752 -42.00 31.39 25.58
CA ILE A 752 -41.33 30.36 26.35
C ILE A 752 -40.99 30.90 27.73
N TYR A 753 -41.33 30.13 28.75
CA TYR A 753 -40.89 30.33 30.13
C TYR A 753 -39.83 29.29 30.43
N ILE A 754 -38.74 29.74 31.05
CA ILE A 754 -37.69 28.89 31.57
C ILE A 754 -37.67 29.11 33.07
N ASN A 755 -37.98 28.06 33.83
CA ASN A 755 -38.12 28.12 35.28
C ASN A 755 -36.84 27.65 35.97
N SER A 756 -36.62 28.12 37.20
CA SER A 756 -35.42 27.78 37.97
C SER A 756 -35.43 26.35 38.53
N ASP A 757 -36.54 25.62 38.41
CA ASP A 757 -36.71 24.23 38.87
C ASP A 757 -36.47 23.19 37.75
N ASN A 758 -35.67 23.55 36.74
CA ASN A 758 -35.39 22.73 35.55
C ASN A 758 -36.66 22.38 34.73
N THR A 759 -37.68 23.23 34.80
CA THR A 759 -38.86 23.10 33.97
C THR A 759 -38.98 24.23 32.96
N TYR A 760 -39.73 23.97 31.91
CA TYR A 760 -40.08 24.95 30.91
C TYR A 760 -41.58 24.93 30.65
N TRP A 761 -42.04 25.98 29.98
CA TRP A 761 -43.41 26.07 29.55
C TRP A 761 -43.51 26.91 28.28
N LEU A 762 -43.94 26.30 27.16
CA LEU A 762 -44.25 27.03 25.94
C LEU A 762 -45.75 27.39 25.95
N ARG A 763 -46.05 28.66 26.19
CA ARG A 763 -47.41 29.15 26.43
C ARG A 763 -47.98 29.94 25.25
N HIS A 764 -49.22 29.61 24.94
CA HIS A 764 -50.09 30.38 24.06
C HIS A 764 -50.79 31.55 24.79
N ALA A 765 -50.83 32.74 24.18
CA ALA A 765 -51.58 33.87 24.73
C ALA A 765 -53.03 33.88 24.22
N GLY A 766 -54.01 33.54 25.09
CA GLY A 766 -55.44 33.80 24.87
C GLY A 766 -56.35 32.57 24.75
N ALA A 767 -55.79 31.38 24.55
CA ALA A 767 -56.47 30.09 24.72
C ALA A 767 -55.69 29.25 25.74
N GLY A 768 -56.37 28.35 26.47
CA GLY A 768 -55.72 27.46 27.45
C GLY A 768 -54.54 26.66 26.87
N SER A 769 -53.67 26.22 27.76
CA SER A 769 -52.40 25.49 27.55
C SER A 769 -52.46 24.29 26.58
N VAL A 770 -51.37 24.06 25.83
CA VAL A 770 -51.13 22.84 25.01
C VAL A 770 -50.21 21.85 25.76
N SER A 771 -49.21 22.33 26.50
CA SER A 771 -48.43 21.59 27.51
C SER A 771 -48.73 22.10 28.92
N GLY A 772 -48.66 21.21 29.93
CA GLY A 772 -48.94 21.57 31.33
C GLY A 772 -47.96 22.62 31.85
N PRO A 773 -48.30 23.39 32.91
CA PRO A 773 -47.30 24.21 33.58
C PRO A 773 -46.18 23.27 34.10
N ASN A 774 -44.93 23.59 33.78
CA ASN A 774 -43.72 22.96 34.32
C ASN A 774 -43.37 21.57 33.74
N GLU A 775 -43.30 21.45 32.40
CA GLU A 775 -42.69 20.28 31.73
C GLU A 775 -41.20 20.21 32.08
N GLN A 776 -40.68 19.02 32.36
CA GLN A 776 -39.26 18.86 32.68
C GLN A 776 -38.40 19.09 31.44
N LEU A 777 -37.30 19.83 31.59
CA LEU A 777 -36.26 19.87 30.55
C LEU A 777 -35.71 18.44 30.31
N PRO A 778 -35.28 18.10 29.09
CA PRO A 778 -34.74 16.77 28.79
C PRO A 778 -33.59 16.36 29.70
N ASN A 779 -33.47 15.06 30.00
CA ASN A 779 -32.39 14.50 30.83
C ASN A 779 -31.01 14.94 30.31
N GLY A 780 -30.29 15.72 31.12
CA GLY A 780 -28.95 16.25 30.80
C GLY A 780 -28.86 17.77 30.76
N ALA A 781 -29.98 18.49 30.71
CA ALA A 781 -30.00 19.93 30.88
C ALA A 781 -30.04 20.32 32.38
N ASP A 782 -29.14 21.20 32.80
CA ASP A 782 -29.17 21.84 34.11
C ASP A 782 -29.20 23.35 33.89
N ILE A 783 -30.29 24.00 34.30
CA ILE A 783 -30.46 25.44 34.13
C ILE A 783 -29.48 26.27 34.95
N ASN A 784 -28.87 25.65 35.97
CA ASN A 784 -27.79 26.28 36.74
C ASN A 784 -26.46 26.29 35.98
N GLU A 785 -26.38 25.64 34.81
CA GLU A 785 -25.24 25.69 33.87
C GLU A 785 -25.56 26.54 32.63
N TRP A 786 -24.54 26.82 31.82
CA TRP A 786 -24.75 27.54 30.55
C TRP A 786 -25.51 26.67 29.55
N ASN A 787 -26.67 27.14 29.11
CA ASN A 787 -27.47 26.47 28.09
C ASN A 787 -27.67 27.37 26.87
N ILE A 788 -27.69 26.75 25.68
CA ILE A 788 -28.08 27.40 24.43
C ILE A 788 -29.57 27.12 24.19
N ILE A 789 -30.37 28.18 24.15
CA ILE A 789 -31.80 28.12 23.84
C ILE A 789 -31.98 28.62 22.42
N ARG A 790 -32.51 27.77 21.54
CA ARG A 790 -32.90 28.16 20.18
C ARG A 790 -34.41 28.09 20.02
N LEU A 791 -34.97 29.18 19.52
CA LEU A 791 -36.38 29.28 19.13
C LEU A 791 -36.45 29.55 17.64
N THR A 792 -37.22 28.74 16.93
CA THR A 792 -37.56 29.02 15.54
C THR A 792 -39.05 29.31 15.47
N LYS A 793 -39.45 30.31 14.69
CA LYS A 793 -40.86 30.60 14.45
C LYS A 793 -41.10 30.89 12.99
N GLN A 794 -41.99 30.13 12.35
CA GLN A 794 -42.46 30.35 10.98
C GLN A 794 -43.99 30.41 10.96
N GLY A 795 -44.55 31.58 10.66
CA GLY A 795 -45.97 31.84 10.79
C GLY A 795 -46.45 31.56 12.22
N HIS A 796 -47.24 30.50 12.38
CA HIS A 796 -47.80 30.06 13.66
C HIS A 796 -47.05 28.87 14.27
N ASN A 797 -46.05 28.32 13.58
CA ASN A 797 -45.28 27.19 14.07
C ASN A 797 -44.08 27.68 14.86
N VAL A 798 -43.89 27.18 16.09
CA VAL A 798 -42.76 27.48 16.96
C VAL A 798 -42.11 26.19 17.39
N ASN A 799 -40.78 26.13 17.29
CA ASN A 799 -39.99 25.04 17.81
C ASN A 799 -38.98 25.57 18.84
N PHE A 800 -38.87 24.88 19.97
CA PHE A 800 -37.88 25.10 21.01
C PHE A 800 -36.84 24.00 20.97
N TYR A 801 -35.58 24.37 20.84
CA TYR A 801 -34.42 23.49 20.90
C TYR A 801 -33.53 23.91 22.06
N LEU A 802 -32.84 22.92 22.62
CA LEU A 802 -31.94 23.09 23.74
C LEU A 802 -30.58 22.52 23.39
N ASN A 803 -29.52 23.28 23.70
CA ASN A 803 -28.13 22.92 23.50
C ASN A 803 -27.83 22.43 22.07
N GLU A 804 -28.43 23.10 21.08
CA GLU A 804 -28.28 22.79 19.64
C GLU A 804 -28.64 21.34 19.26
N HIS A 805 -29.47 20.66 20.06
CA HIS A 805 -29.94 19.32 19.73
C HIS A 805 -30.81 19.35 18.45
N PRO A 806 -30.58 18.47 17.45
CA PRO A 806 -31.24 18.56 16.15
C PRO A 806 -32.76 18.30 16.19
N VAL A 807 -33.26 17.69 17.26
CA VAL A 807 -34.70 17.47 17.50
C VAL A 807 -35.20 18.50 18.52
N PRO A 808 -36.33 19.20 18.24
CA PRO A 808 -36.87 20.16 19.19
C PRO A 808 -37.35 19.47 20.46
N VAL A 809 -37.15 20.14 21.60
CA VAL A 809 -37.73 19.77 22.89
C VAL A 809 -39.25 19.84 22.82
N GLU A 810 -39.77 20.87 22.15
CA GLU A 810 -41.21 21.03 21.90
C GLU A 810 -41.45 21.76 20.57
N SER A 811 -42.50 21.32 19.84
CA SER A 811 -43.00 21.93 18.61
C SER A 811 -44.49 22.23 18.76
N VAL A 812 -44.92 23.48 18.52
CA VAL A 812 -46.31 23.90 18.70
C VAL A 812 -46.80 24.78 17.55
N VAL A 813 -48.05 24.59 17.15
CA VAL A 813 -48.78 25.45 16.19
C VAL A 813 -49.89 26.21 16.90
N THR A 814 -49.98 27.53 16.70
CA THR A 814 -50.92 28.38 17.48
C THR A 814 -51.92 29.20 16.64
N GLY A 815 -52.83 29.94 17.29
CA GLY A 815 -54.02 30.53 16.64
C GLY A 815 -54.60 31.84 17.22
N THR A 816 -53.83 32.77 17.78
CA THR A 816 -54.35 34.09 18.22
C THR A 816 -53.74 35.25 17.44
N SER A 817 -54.56 36.24 17.03
CA SER A 817 -54.13 37.37 16.21
C SER A 817 -53.43 38.50 17.00
N THR A 818 -52.22 38.88 16.60
CA THR A 818 -51.56 40.15 16.99
C THR A 818 -51.16 40.94 15.75
N ASN A 819 -51.14 42.27 15.87
CA ASN A 819 -50.57 43.17 14.85
C ASN A 819 -49.18 43.69 15.23
N ASN A 820 -48.63 43.20 16.34
CA ASN A 820 -47.28 43.55 16.80
C ASN A 820 -46.23 42.85 15.93
N ASN A 821 -45.00 43.35 15.96
CA ASN A 821 -43.90 42.86 15.15
C ASN A 821 -42.55 42.98 15.88
N TYR A 822 -42.37 42.18 16.93
CA TYR A 822 -41.18 42.20 17.78
C TYR A 822 -40.90 40.85 18.44
N PHE A 823 -39.70 40.72 18.99
CA PHE A 823 -39.46 39.81 20.11
C PHE A 823 -38.95 40.61 21.31
N ARG A 824 -39.12 40.04 22.51
CA ARG A 824 -38.58 40.63 23.74
C ARG A 824 -38.20 39.55 24.73
N PHE A 825 -37.27 39.89 25.62
CA PHE A 825 -36.81 39.02 26.68
C PHE A 825 -36.80 39.74 28.04
N GLY A 826 -37.00 38.99 29.12
CA GLY A 826 -37.02 39.51 30.50
C GLY A 826 -38.16 38.94 31.34
N ASP A 827 -38.79 39.79 32.15
CA ASP A 827 -39.99 39.47 32.94
C ASP A 827 -41.17 40.37 32.52
N PRO A 828 -42.09 39.87 31.67
CA PRO A 828 -43.22 40.63 31.16
C PRO A 828 -44.39 40.80 32.12
N PHE A 829 -44.39 40.11 33.26
CA PHE A 829 -45.59 40.04 34.10
C PHE A 829 -45.35 40.55 35.52
N GLY A 830 -44.13 40.41 36.05
CA GLY A 830 -43.82 40.84 37.41
C GLY A 830 -44.65 40.12 38.45
N ASP A 831 -45.11 38.91 38.14
CA ASP A 831 -45.96 38.06 38.99
C ASP A 831 -45.15 37.09 39.86
N GLN A 832 -43.86 36.96 39.59
CA GLN A 832 -42.92 36.05 40.25
C GLN A 832 -41.51 36.66 40.25
N THR A 833 -40.58 36.05 40.98
CA THR A 833 -39.16 36.45 40.97
C THR A 833 -38.43 35.88 39.76
N SER A 834 -37.44 36.60 39.21
CA SER A 834 -36.61 36.11 38.10
C SER A 834 -35.12 36.42 38.25
N GLY A 835 -34.28 35.52 37.78
CA GLY A 835 -32.82 35.63 37.89
C GLY A 835 -32.09 34.89 36.77
N ALA A 836 -31.37 35.62 35.92
CA ALA A 836 -30.58 35.05 34.83
C ALA A 836 -29.25 35.80 34.59
N LEU A 837 -28.28 35.05 34.09
CA LEU A 837 -27.12 35.56 33.39
C LEU A 837 -27.29 35.25 31.90
N ILE A 838 -27.11 36.25 31.05
CA ILE A 838 -27.20 36.14 29.59
C ILE A 838 -25.87 36.59 29.02
N ASP A 839 -25.25 35.72 28.23
CA ASP A 839 -23.96 36.00 27.58
C ASP A 839 -24.18 36.67 26.22
N TRP A 840 -25.05 36.09 25.39
CA TRP A 840 -25.40 36.70 24.11
C TRP A 840 -26.78 36.27 23.63
N ILE A 841 -27.35 37.09 22.76
CA ILE A 841 -28.56 36.81 21.99
C ILE A 841 -28.26 37.14 20.53
N ILE A 842 -28.46 36.17 19.65
CA ILE A 842 -28.38 36.36 18.20
C ILE A 842 -29.72 36.02 17.57
N TRP A 843 -30.05 36.66 16.45
CA TRP A 843 -31.24 36.30 15.70
C TRP A 843 -31.06 36.49 14.19
N ASP A 844 -31.72 35.64 13.42
CA ASP A 844 -31.76 35.67 11.97
C ASP A 844 -33.20 35.96 11.55
N GLU A 845 -33.38 37.08 10.85
CA GLU A 845 -34.68 37.55 10.35
C GLU A 845 -35.05 36.97 8.98
N THR A 846 -34.18 36.18 8.36
CA THR A 846 -34.38 35.63 7.01
C THR A 846 -35.17 34.33 7.01
N GLY A 847 -35.23 33.62 8.14
CA GLY A 847 -35.89 32.33 8.21
C GLY A 847 -35.97 31.69 9.59
N ALA A 848 -36.63 30.55 9.63
CA ALA A 848 -36.77 29.69 10.80
C ALA A 848 -35.91 28.43 10.56
N TYR A 849 -34.76 28.36 11.23
CA TYR A 849 -33.71 27.38 10.96
C TYR A 849 -33.41 26.54 12.21
N ALA A 850 -33.62 25.22 12.10
CA ALA A 850 -33.28 24.27 13.15
C ALA A 850 -31.76 24.22 13.41
N PRO A 851 -31.28 23.63 14.52
CA PRO A 851 -29.85 23.39 14.70
C PRO A 851 -29.25 22.63 13.52
N GLY A 852 -28.17 23.17 12.95
CA GLY A 852 -27.55 22.66 11.72
C GLY A 852 -28.15 23.21 10.42
N GLU A 853 -29.18 24.05 10.47
CA GLU A 853 -29.74 24.78 9.34
C GLU A 853 -29.44 26.29 9.45
N GLY A 854 -29.41 27.01 8.33
CA GLY A 854 -29.11 28.45 8.29
C GLY A 854 -27.62 28.78 8.49
N SER A 855 -27.32 30.03 8.86
CA SER A 855 -25.95 30.43 9.21
C SER A 855 -25.54 29.75 10.53
N PRO A 856 -24.33 29.17 10.63
CA PRO A 856 -23.83 28.60 11.89
C PRO A 856 -23.73 29.70 12.96
N ILE A 857 -23.83 29.34 14.25
CA ILE A 857 -23.55 30.27 15.34
C ILE A 857 -22.09 30.72 15.21
N PRO A 858 -21.78 32.04 15.15
CA PRO A 858 -20.41 32.49 14.93
C PRO A 858 -19.45 31.92 15.99
N SER A 859 -18.34 31.34 15.55
CA SER A 859 -17.42 30.62 16.43
C SER A 859 -16.80 31.52 17.51
N TRP A 860 -16.64 32.81 17.22
CA TRP A 860 -16.08 33.81 18.14
C TRP A 860 -17.02 34.21 19.29
N ILE A 861 -18.34 33.97 19.18
CA ILE A 861 -19.25 34.06 20.36
C ILE A 861 -19.38 32.71 21.09
N CYS A 862 -18.78 31.65 20.55
CA CYS A 862 -18.91 30.27 21.01
C CYS A 862 -17.59 29.73 21.61
N SER A 863 -16.73 30.57 22.18
CA SER A 863 -15.47 30.13 22.80
C SER A 863 -15.66 29.78 24.28
N THR A 864 -16.27 28.61 24.54
CA THR A 864 -15.88 27.60 25.56
C THR A 864 -17.00 26.58 25.72
N TYR A 865 -16.88 25.49 24.97
CA TYR A 865 -17.42 24.20 25.39
C TYR A 865 -16.23 23.33 25.83
N GLY A 866 -15.80 23.50 27.09
CA GLY A 866 -14.86 22.59 27.72
C GLY A 866 -15.58 21.32 28.14
N ASP A 867 -15.13 20.18 27.64
CA ASP A 867 -15.20 18.84 28.24
C ASP A 867 -16.23 18.67 29.37
N ASN A 868 -17.50 18.47 29.01
CA ASN A 868 -18.52 17.67 29.72
C ASN A 868 -19.92 17.87 29.09
N VAL A 869 -20.08 17.63 27.77
CA VAL A 869 -21.29 16.89 27.38
C VAL A 869 -20.91 15.48 27.83
N SER A 870 -21.36 15.08 29.01
CA SER A 870 -21.70 13.68 29.16
C SER A 870 -22.63 13.42 27.98
N THR A 871 -22.12 12.71 26.96
CA THR A 871 -22.99 11.92 26.12
C THR A 871 -23.62 10.94 27.10
N VAL A 872 -24.66 11.37 27.80
CA VAL A 872 -25.73 10.50 28.19
C VAL A 872 -26.23 10.04 26.83
N THR A 873 -25.63 8.98 26.30
CA THR A 873 -26.31 8.09 25.39
C THR A 873 -27.57 7.68 26.13
N PRO A 874 -28.76 8.18 25.76
CA PRO A 874 -29.95 7.44 26.11
C PRO A 874 -29.79 6.13 25.34
N ASP A 875 -30.02 4.99 26.00
CA ASP A 875 -30.12 3.71 25.32
C ASP A 875 -31.08 3.85 24.13
N TYR A 876 -30.56 3.86 22.90
CA TYR A 876 -31.34 3.89 21.67
C TYR A 876 -31.13 2.60 20.91
N GLU A 877 -31.96 1.60 21.22
CA GLU A 877 -32.12 0.37 20.44
C GLU A 877 -32.81 0.56 19.07
N ASN A 878 -33.05 1.79 18.58
CA ASN A 878 -33.90 1.99 17.38
C ASN A 878 -33.28 2.87 16.30
N GLN A 879 -32.17 2.43 15.67
CA GLN A 879 -31.77 3.00 14.37
C GLN A 879 -32.61 2.42 13.23
N GLN A 880 -33.12 3.31 12.37
CA GLN A 880 -33.76 2.94 11.10
C GLN A 880 -32.76 2.22 10.19
N LYS A 881 -32.92 0.91 9.98
CA LYS A 881 -31.99 0.04 9.26
C LYS A 881 -32.69 -0.77 8.18
N VAL A 882 -32.10 -0.79 6.98
CA VAL A 882 -32.53 -1.65 5.86
C VAL A 882 -31.49 -2.72 5.59
N ASP A 883 -31.84 -3.97 5.83
CA ASP A 883 -31.04 -5.14 5.49
C ASP A 883 -31.71 -5.93 4.35
N ILE A 884 -30.92 -6.39 3.38
CA ILE A 884 -31.38 -7.16 2.22
C ILE A 884 -30.64 -8.49 2.20
N TYR A 885 -31.36 -9.60 2.30
CA TYR A 885 -30.77 -10.94 2.35
C TYR A 885 -31.66 -12.00 1.70
N PRO A 886 -31.12 -12.93 0.88
CA PRO A 886 -29.74 -12.99 0.41
C PRO A 886 -29.43 -11.92 -0.66
N ASN A 887 -28.18 -11.47 -0.74
CA ASN A 887 -27.68 -10.55 -1.76
C ASN A 887 -26.16 -10.72 -1.93
N PRO A 888 -25.66 -11.38 -2.99
CA PRO A 888 -26.36 -11.73 -4.22
C PRO A 888 -27.42 -12.83 -4.08
N VAL A 889 -28.50 -12.74 -4.86
CA VAL A 889 -29.57 -13.74 -4.95
C VAL A 889 -29.41 -14.59 -6.21
N THR A 890 -29.39 -15.91 -6.07
CA THR A 890 -29.19 -16.89 -7.16
C THR A 890 -30.48 -17.43 -7.79
N ASN A 891 -31.63 -17.22 -7.13
CA ASN A 891 -33.01 -17.24 -7.63
C ASN A 891 -33.97 -17.34 -6.42
N GLY A 892 -35.12 -16.64 -6.47
CA GLY A 892 -36.19 -16.82 -5.46
C GLY A 892 -36.55 -15.56 -4.67
N LEU A 893 -36.72 -15.70 -3.36
CA LEU A 893 -37.24 -14.65 -2.47
C LEU A 893 -36.09 -13.89 -1.81
N VAL A 894 -36.16 -12.57 -1.81
CA VAL A 894 -35.25 -11.68 -1.08
C VAL A 894 -36.00 -11.07 0.09
N ASN A 895 -35.48 -11.23 1.30
CA ASN A 895 -36.02 -10.58 2.49
C ASN A 895 -35.39 -9.20 2.65
N ILE A 896 -36.26 -8.21 2.80
CA ILE A 896 -35.90 -6.83 3.11
C ILE A 896 -36.37 -6.56 4.54
N ALA A 897 -35.45 -6.50 5.50
CA ALA A 897 -35.78 -6.08 6.85
C ALA A 897 -35.76 -4.54 6.91
N LEU A 898 -36.79 -3.97 7.54
CA LEU A 898 -37.06 -2.54 7.66
C LEU A 898 -37.19 -2.18 9.14
N THR A 899 -36.10 -2.29 9.88
CA THR A 899 -36.06 -2.03 11.32
C THR A 899 -36.16 -0.54 11.57
N GLY A 900 -37.00 -0.10 12.52
CA GLY A 900 -37.17 1.31 12.89
C GLY A 900 -38.01 2.17 11.93
N PHE A 901 -38.48 1.64 10.80
CA PHE A 901 -39.32 2.39 9.86
C PHE A 901 -40.79 2.36 10.30
N GLU A 902 -41.37 3.52 10.61
CA GLU A 902 -42.80 3.65 10.91
C GLU A 902 -43.63 3.99 9.66
N GLY A 903 -44.93 3.66 9.68
CA GLY A 903 -45.88 3.96 8.60
C GLY A 903 -45.80 3.06 7.35
N ASN A 904 -46.47 3.48 6.27
CA ASN A 904 -46.45 2.79 4.98
C ASN A 904 -45.17 3.12 4.21
N LYS A 905 -44.45 2.08 3.78
CA LYS A 905 -43.20 2.17 3.01
C LYS A 905 -43.46 1.74 1.57
N LYS A 906 -42.97 2.52 0.62
CA LYS A 906 -43.01 2.22 -0.81
C LYS A 906 -41.67 1.69 -1.27
N ILE A 907 -41.66 0.47 -1.79
CA ILE A 907 -40.48 -0.24 -2.24
C ILE A 907 -40.51 -0.28 -3.77
N LYS A 908 -39.50 0.28 -4.44
CA LYS A 908 -39.32 0.25 -5.88
C LYS A 908 -38.09 -0.55 -6.22
N LEU A 909 -38.21 -1.46 -7.17
CA LEU A 909 -37.09 -2.13 -7.80
C LEU A 909 -36.79 -1.45 -9.14
N LEU A 910 -35.55 -1.10 -9.40
CA LEU A 910 -35.10 -0.42 -10.62
C LEU A 910 -33.93 -1.17 -11.26
N ASN A 911 -33.79 -1.07 -12.58
CA ASN A 911 -32.55 -1.44 -13.26
C ASN A 911 -31.49 -0.32 -13.12
N LEU A 912 -30.28 -0.56 -13.60
CA LEU A 912 -29.19 0.43 -13.56
C LEU A 912 -29.46 1.69 -14.40
N SER A 913 -30.37 1.66 -15.38
CA SER A 913 -30.77 2.86 -16.12
C SER A 913 -31.85 3.68 -15.40
N GLY A 914 -32.22 3.32 -14.17
CA GLY A 914 -33.24 4.01 -13.37
C GLY A 914 -34.68 3.70 -13.79
N THR A 915 -34.88 2.72 -14.67
CA THR A 915 -36.23 2.26 -15.07
C THR A 915 -36.83 1.42 -13.95
N VAL A 916 -38.03 1.77 -13.50
CA VAL A 916 -38.75 1.02 -12.47
C VAL A 916 -39.26 -0.31 -13.04
N ILE A 917 -38.81 -1.40 -12.44
CA ILE A 917 -39.19 -2.78 -12.78
C ILE A 917 -40.45 -3.19 -12.00
N SER A 918 -40.50 -2.88 -10.71
CA SER A 918 -41.67 -3.15 -9.86
C SER A 918 -41.81 -2.15 -8.73
N ILE A 919 -43.04 -2.03 -8.21
CA ILE A 919 -43.39 -1.19 -7.07
C ILE A 919 -44.29 -1.99 -6.14
N SER A 920 -44.00 -1.94 -4.85
CA SER A 920 -44.82 -2.53 -3.79
C SER A 920 -44.90 -1.59 -2.58
N GLU A 921 -45.87 -1.85 -1.71
CA GLU A 921 -46.06 -1.09 -0.47
C GLU A 921 -46.25 -2.06 0.70
N THR A 922 -45.69 -1.72 1.87
CA THR A 922 -45.82 -2.51 3.09
C THR A 922 -45.88 -1.59 4.30
N SER A 923 -46.64 -1.95 5.34
CA SER A 923 -46.55 -1.34 6.66
C SER A 923 -45.66 -2.14 7.62
N ALA A 924 -45.28 -3.37 7.25
CA ALA A 924 -44.52 -4.27 8.09
C ALA A 924 -43.04 -3.86 8.20
N ASN A 925 -42.36 -4.37 9.23
CA ASN A 925 -40.92 -4.20 9.45
C ASN A 925 -40.08 -5.20 8.64
N SER A 926 -40.71 -5.94 7.74
CA SER A 926 -40.04 -6.75 6.73
C SER A 926 -40.90 -6.85 5.47
N TYR A 927 -40.26 -7.11 4.34
CA TYR A 927 -40.91 -7.34 3.06
C TYR A 927 -40.18 -8.42 2.29
N VAL A 928 -40.93 -9.34 1.69
CA VAL A 928 -40.37 -10.41 0.86
C VAL A 928 -40.57 -10.02 -0.61
N LEU A 929 -39.48 -9.75 -1.30
CA LEU A 929 -39.47 -9.43 -2.72
C LEU A 929 -39.25 -10.71 -3.54
N PRO A 930 -40.19 -11.12 -4.42
CA PRO A 930 -39.93 -12.17 -5.38
C PRO A 930 -39.02 -11.63 -6.48
N VAL A 931 -37.85 -12.23 -6.66
CA VAL A 931 -36.87 -11.84 -7.68
C VAL A 931 -36.83 -12.91 -8.75
N ASN A 932 -37.49 -12.62 -9.87
CA ASN A 932 -37.41 -13.38 -11.11
C ASN A 932 -36.86 -12.46 -12.21
N LEU A 933 -35.58 -12.11 -12.07
CA LEU A 933 -34.89 -11.16 -12.92
C LEU A 933 -33.67 -11.84 -13.56
N PRO A 934 -33.24 -11.42 -14.76
CA PRO A 934 -31.96 -11.84 -15.32
C PRO A 934 -30.78 -11.49 -14.42
N THR A 935 -29.71 -12.28 -14.50
CA THR A 935 -28.41 -12.01 -13.88
C THR A 935 -27.97 -10.57 -14.14
N GLY A 936 -27.68 -9.82 -13.08
CA GLY A 936 -27.37 -8.39 -13.19
C GLY A 936 -27.46 -7.63 -11.87
N ILE A 937 -27.14 -6.33 -11.91
CA ILE A 937 -27.24 -5.43 -10.77
C ILE A 937 -28.53 -4.59 -10.89
N TYR A 938 -29.24 -4.45 -9.79
CA TYR A 938 -30.49 -3.71 -9.66
C TYR A 938 -30.42 -2.79 -8.42
N LEU A 939 -31.33 -1.83 -8.34
CA LEU A 939 -31.48 -0.93 -7.20
C LEU A 939 -32.83 -1.13 -6.54
N ILE A 940 -32.86 -1.15 -5.22
CA ILE A 940 -34.08 -1.13 -4.41
C ILE A 940 -34.16 0.21 -3.70
N GLN A 941 -35.15 1.00 -4.03
CA GLN A 941 -35.46 2.27 -3.38
C GLN A 941 -36.65 2.10 -2.44
N ILE A 942 -36.52 2.52 -1.18
CA ILE A 942 -37.54 2.42 -0.14
C ILE A 942 -37.80 3.81 0.41
N ASN A 943 -39.03 4.31 0.26
CA ASN A 943 -39.40 5.65 0.70
C ASN A 943 -40.68 5.62 1.56
N ASN A 944 -40.76 6.47 2.57
CA ASN A 944 -42.01 6.89 3.21
C ASN A 944 -42.19 8.42 3.05
N ALA A 945 -43.07 9.05 3.83
CA ALA A 945 -43.31 10.49 3.75
C ALA A 945 -42.10 11.35 4.19
N ASP A 946 -41.24 10.80 5.05
CA ASP A 946 -40.22 11.54 5.79
C ASP A 946 -38.79 11.11 5.45
N PHE A 947 -38.60 10.01 4.73
CA PHE A 947 -37.30 9.39 4.50
C PHE A 947 -37.26 8.51 3.23
N GLY A 948 -36.10 8.47 2.55
CA GLY A 948 -35.86 7.64 1.38
C GLY A 948 -34.45 7.03 1.36
N VAL A 949 -34.36 5.71 1.16
CA VAL A 949 -33.09 4.96 1.10
C VAL A 949 -33.02 4.11 -0.15
N THR A 950 -31.85 4.06 -0.79
CA THR A 950 -31.60 3.20 -1.95
C THR A 950 -30.48 2.20 -1.65
N LYS A 951 -30.70 0.93 -1.97
CA LYS A 951 -29.76 -0.17 -1.75
C LYS A 951 -29.55 -0.97 -3.03
N ARG A 952 -28.37 -1.56 -3.18
CA ARG A 952 -28.00 -2.39 -4.34
C ARG A 952 -28.46 -3.83 -4.16
N LEU A 953 -29.05 -4.43 -5.19
CA LEU A 953 -29.40 -5.86 -5.27
C LEU A 953 -28.62 -6.50 -6.43
N ILE A 954 -27.95 -7.62 -6.20
CA ILE A 954 -27.23 -8.38 -7.21
C ILE A 954 -27.98 -9.70 -7.45
N VAL A 955 -28.35 -9.98 -8.70
CA VAL A 955 -28.98 -11.24 -9.12
C VAL A 955 -27.93 -12.04 -9.88
N ARG A 956 -27.69 -13.29 -9.47
CA ARG A 956 -26.72 -14.21 -10.08
C ARG A 956 -27.41 -15.27 -10.90
#